data_AF-A0A8T3YRS8-F1
#
_entry.id   AF-A0A8T3YRS8-F1
#
_cell.length_a   1.000
_cell.length_b   1.000
_cell.length_c   1.000
_cell.angle_alpha   90.00
_cell.angle_beta   90.00
_cell.angle_gamma   90.00
#
_symmetry.space_group_name_H-M   'P 1'
#
loop_
_entity.id
_entity.type
_entity.pdbx_description
1 polymer ?
#
loop_
_entity_poly.entity_id
_entity_poly.type
_entity_poly.pdbx_seq_one_letter_code
_entity_poly.pdbx_strand_id
1 'polypeptide(L)'
;MKTPLLFRILVVLCFLAAVFNSPGSATPSSGCQILHRNLILTHNLTSNGTCFTIGANGVTLDCAGFTIRGNASDVLINISRKHGVIVKNCRFANASISVLMEDVNNSLINNVTHDTIRYLGTITPDWNRISRNTTIANSDNFILYKPNNGDASSLVLENNTNMGFQRATFSSFNNNTIIRAESLHGNLGTSSRFTNNHISGIHTTFSNSMTFINNTFTNTSLTGIGLTGASADIIFINNDVRNVPRFWHIGGGGFAANHRIIGNTFYNISLALAYPGYGPATNTIIVNNKFLSIGTAIILNNARHNVHLLNNTFNATYSAINLGTTAPNHNAVIANNTFNTTEYGIQFFGTSNNTHILGNTWLAGSTGILLSSTTQGASANNTLIRGNTFRTTTTPISLTTLGASGQSAAVLRIIDTLMLSTGSGISLTGAESPYINNNTANATTSTTPTIALFNATQGIVSNNTINNARHSVRLITSRATLQDNLLVDTPLGVVINDTGWPAGEYTIDNTTFLTPPRESIHISDTLNVTITGPLPANITIQNSTTTRITLTSPLHAHTRHLSDIISLTNNLAYLNSTLAPEWNTSARISLHNLNFLDPQPYIRFLDYGSFHNCPPMICTTLTRDPLTNTYHLDVNHFTTYTIGEGQLPQPIPASALPAPSENICCCNSQGLAQKPSVLFSGAAFPLGCDTAAEFVEHPPPIASLDIDFSTACTTVCMEDAIQQYI
;
A
#
# COMPACT_ATOMS: atom_id res chain seq x y z
N MET A 1 -69.60 47.16 35.47
CA MET A 1 -68.94 47.16 34.14
C MET A 1 -68.43 48.56 33.80
N LYS A 2 -67.11 48.84 33.80
CA LYS A 2 -66.49 50.08 33.25
C LYS A 2 -64.94 50.03 33.35
N THR A 3 -64.28 49.11 32.65
CA THR A 3 -62.82 48.88 32.80
C THR A 3 -61.97 48.54 31.55
N PRO A 4 -62.41 48.65 30.28
CA PRO A 4 -61.54 48.31 29.14
C PRO A 4 -60.55 49.41 28.75
N LEU A 5 -60.79 50.67 29.12
CA LEU A 5 -60.03 51.82 28.59
C LEU A 5 -58.66 51.97 29.26
N LEU A 6 -58.59 51.89 30.59
CA LEU A 6 -57.35 52.11 31.33
C LEU A 6 -56.27 51.06 30.98
N PHE A 7 -56.67 49.78 30.84
CA PHE A 7 -55.75 48.71 30.44
C PHE A 7 -55.23 48.90 29.01
N ARG A 8 -56.07 49.35 28.07
CA ARG A 8 -55.64 49.67 26.69
C ARG A 8 -54.67 50.85 26.67
N ILE A 9 -54.91 51.90 27.46
CA ILE A 9 -53.99 53.04 27.59
C ILE A 9 -52.65 52.58 28.20
N LEU A 10 -52.66 51.71 29.22
CA LEU A 10 -51.44 51.18 29.82
C LEU A 10 -50.62 50.34 28.82
N VAL A 11 -51.26 49.44 28.08
CA VAL A 11 -50.60 48.63 27.04
C VAL A 11 -50.04 49.50 25.92
N VAL A 12 -50.77 50.53 25.46
CA VAL A 12 -50.29 51.48 24.46
C VAL A 12 -49.11 52.32 24.99
N LEU A 13 -49.13 52.74 26.26
CA LEU A 13 -47.99 53.43 26.87
C LEU A 13 -46.76 52.54 27.04
N CYS A 14 -46.93 51.26 27.39
CA CYS A 14 -45.83 50.29 27.42
C CYS A 14 -45.26 50.04 26.01
N PHE A 15 -46.11 49.96 24.98
CA PHE A 15 -45.65 49.85 23.59
C PHE A 15 -44.95 51.13 23.11
N LEU A 16 -45.45 52.33 23.44
CA LEU A 16 -44.76 53.58 23.12
C LEU A 16 -43.41 53.67 23.85
N ALA A 17 -43.33 53.30 25.13
CA ALA A 17 -42.07 53.28 25.86
C ALA A 17 -41.05 52.28 25.28
N ALA A 18 -41.51 51.16 24.73
CA ALA A 18 -40.65 50.22 24.00
C ALA A 18 -40.21 50.78 22.64
N VAL A 19 -41.10 51.45 21.89
CA VAL A 19 -40.82 52.03 20.56
C VAL A 19 -39.94 53.29 20.62
N PHE A 20 -40.06 54.09 21.68
CA PHE A 20 -39.22 55.29 21.88
C PHE A 20 -37.83 55.01 22.44
N ASN A 21 -37.47 53.74 22.68
CA ASN A 21 -36.06 53.30 22.71
C ASN A 21 -35.46 53.26 21.29
N SER A 22 -35.60 54.36 20.54
CA SER A 22 -34.82 54.57 19.32
C SER A 22 -33.34 54.52 19.67
N PRO A 23 -32.47 53.80 18.92
CA PRO A 23 -31.05 53.73 19.23
C PRO A 23 -30.46 55.15 19.24
N GLY A 24 -30.10 55.62 20.44
CA GLY A 24 -29.84 57.04 20.70
C GLY A 24 -28.88 57.65 19.69
N SER A 25 -29.30 58.75 19.05
CA SER A 25 -28.59 59.37 17.93
C SER A 25 -27.13 59.58 18.27
N ALA A 26 -26.25 58.90 17.54
CA ALA A 26 -24.83 58.83 17.88
C ALA A 26 -24.23 60.24 17.88
N THR A 27 -23.81 60.71 19.06
CA THR A 27 -23.28 62.07 19.21
C THR A 27 -21.88 62.13 18.58
N PRO A 28 -21.60 63.02 17.61
CA PRO A 28 -20.26 63.15 17.06
C PRO A 28 -19.26 63.55 18.16
N SER A 29 -18.08 62.95 18.16
CA SER A 29 -16.98 63.28 19.08
C SER A 29 -15.89 64.06 18.36
N SER A 30 -15.24 64.98 19.07
CA SER A 30 -14.02 65.68 18.66
C SER A 30 -12.75 65.10 19.29
N GLY A 31 -12.80 63.89 19.86
CA GLY A 31 -11.64 63.29 20.50
C GLY A 31 -11.86 61.91 21.12
N CYS A 32 -10.75 61.41 21.66
CA CYS A 32 -10.63 60.20 22.47
C CYS A 32 -11.32 60.37 23.85
N GLN A 33 -12.12 59.39 24.29
CA GLN A 33 -12.96 59.48 25.51
C GLN A 33 -13.52 58.12 25.97
N ILE A 34 -14.22 58.10 27.11
CA ILE A 34 -15.01 56.93 27.57
C ILE A 34 -16.39 56.94 26.89
N LEU A 35 -16.81 55.82 26.30
CA LEU A 35 -18.07 55.71 25.56
C LEU A 35 -19.14 54.94 26.34
N HIS A 36 -20.16 55.66 26.82
CA HIS A 36 -21.37 55.09 27.44
C HIS A 36 -22.57 54.99 26.48
N ARG A 37 -22.41 55.44 25.22
CA ARG A 37 -23.44 55.47 24.17
C ARG A 37 -22.80 55.36 22.79
N ASN A 38 -23.62 55.18 21.77
CA ASN A 38 -23.19 55.09 20.38
C ASN A 38 -22.42 56.34 19.91
N LEU A 39 -21.40 56.14 19.09
CA LEU A 39 -20.56 57.18 18.50
C LEU A 39 -20.34 56.90 17.00
N ILE A 40 -20.47 57.94 16.19
CA ILE A 40 -19.98 58.00 14.81
C ILE A 40 -18.82 59.00 14.76
N LEU A 41 -17.67 58.62 14.21
CA LEU A 41 -16.54 59.54 13.99
C LEU A 41 -16.78 60.45 12.77
N THR A 42 -16.24 61.66 12.83
CA THR A 42 -16.36 62.67 11.75
C THR A 42 -15.02 63.14 11.19
N HIS A 43 -13.90 62.61 11.70
CA HIS A 43 -12.53 62.93 11.31
C HIS A 43 -11.56 61.86 11.86
N ASN A 44 -10.32 61.90 11.38
CA ASN A 44 -9.22 61.06 11.90
C ASN A 44 -8.81 61.51 13.31
N LEU A 45 -8.34 60.56 14.13
CA LEU A 45 -7.84 60.81 15.49
C LEU A 45 -6.40 60.29 15.64
N THR A 46 -5.64 60.93 16.52
CA THR A 46 -4.29 60.49 16.94
C THR A 46 -4.26 60.39 18.47
N SER A 47 -3.64 59.33 18.99
CA SER A 47 -3.55 59.05 20.43
C SER A 47 -2.13 58.66 20.86
N ASN A 48 -1.77 59.05 22.08
CA ASN A 48 -0.56 58.62 22.82
C ASN A 48 -0.93 57.77 24.06
N GLY A 49 -2.10 57.14 24.03
CA GLY A 49 -2.63 56.21 25.00
C GLY A 49 -3.90 55.55 24.45
N THR A 50 -4.75 54.99 25.31
CA THR A 50 -6.06 54.47 24.85
C THR A 50 -7.00 55.59 24.41
N CYS A 51 -7.47 55.48 23.16
CA CYS A 51 -8.34 56.50 22.58
C CYS A 51 -9.81 56.32 22.97
N PHE A 52 -10.31 55.07 22.99
CA PHE A 52 -11.66 54.78 23.44
C PHE A 52 -11.70 53.67 24.48
N THR A 53 -12.34 53.94 25.61
CA THR A 53 -12.68 52.92 26.61
C THR A 53 -14.20 52.77 26.63
N ILE A 54 -14.72 51.58 26.38
CA ILE A 54 -16.17 51.36 26.34
C ILE A 54 -16.71 51.20 27.76
N GLY A 55 -17.55 52.15 28.18
CA GLY A 55 -18.13 52.20 29.53
C GLY A 55 -19.35 51.28 29.72
N ALA A 56 -20.12 51.04 28.66
CA ALA A 56 -21.41 50.34 28.71
C ALA A 56 -21.53 49.17 27.72
N ASN A 57 -22.46 48.26 27.97
CA ASN A 57 -22.84 47.20 27.02
C ASN A 57 -23.66 47.78 25.86
N GLY A 58 -23.72 47.08 24.72
CA GLY A 58 -24.54 47.47 23.57
C GLY A 58 -24.03 48.69 22.77
N VAL A 59 -22.83 49.20 23.07
CA VAL A 59 -22.27 50.40 22.44
C VAL A 59 -21.78 50.10 21.03
N THR A 60 -22.23 50.89 20.06
CA THR A 60 -21.71 50.93 18.69
C THR A 60 -20.73 52.09 18.50
N LEU A 61 -19.50 51.79 18.12
CA LEU A 61 -18.52 52.73 17.59
C LEU A 61 -18.38 52.50 16.08
N ASP A 62 -18.89 53.46 15.30
CA ASP A 62 -18.75 53.51 13.85
C ASP A 62 -17.70 54.56 13.48
N CYS A 63 -16.57 54.15 12.94
CA CYS A 63 -15.54 55.09 12.52
C CYS A 63 -15.80 55.75 11.16
N ALA A 64 -16.88 55.39 10.45
CA ALA A 64 -17.26 55.98 9.15
C ALA A 64 -16.16 56.04 8.07
N GLY A 65 -15.14 55.16 8.15
CA GLY A 65 -13.97 55.13 7.27
C GLY A 65 -12.75 55.90 7.77
N PHE A 66 -12.86 56.63 8.88
CA PHE A 66 -11.77 57.42 9.48
C PHE A 66 -10.73 56.55 10.19
N THR A 67 -9.51 57.10 10.26
CA THR A 67 -8.34 56.47 10.88
C THR A 67 -8.14 56.93 12.32
N ILE A 68 -7.94 55.99 13.22
CA ILE A 68 -7.39 56.21 14.57
C ILE A 68 -5.92 55.76 14.54
N ARG A 69 -5.00 56.68 14.83
CA ARG A 69 -3.55 56.46 14.81
C ARG A 69 -2.97 56.44 16.24
N GLY A 70 -2.12 55.47 16.54
CA GLY A 70 -1.36 55.38 17.79
C GLY A 70 0.07 55.90 17.69
N ASN A 71 0.84 55.65 18.75
CA ASN A 71 2.25 55.99 18.94
C ASN A 71 3.21 54.78 18.87
N ALA A 72 2.74 53.62 18.40
CA ALA A 72 3.34 52.27 18.45
C ALA A 72 3.27 51.47 19.77
N SER A 73 2.98 52.06 20.94
CA SER A 73 2.87 51.33 22.22
C SER A 73 1.46 50.91 22.65
N ASP A 74 0.42 51.59 22.14
CA ASP A 74 -0.87 51.64 22.84
C ASP A 74 -1.93 50.62 22.39
N VAL A 75 -2.96 50.46 23.23
CA VAL A 75 -4.28 49.88 22.95
C VAL A 75 -5.22 51.00 22.46
N LEU A 76 -5.60 51.06 21.18
CA LEU A 76 -6.42 52.17 20.67
C LEU A 76 -7.88 52.14 21.18
N ILE A 77 -8.51 50.97 21.20
CA ILE A 77 -9.83 50.76 21.79
C ILE A 77 -9.72 49.67 22.87
N ASN A 78 -10.24 49.95 24.07
CA ASN A 78 -10.42 48.98 25.13
C ASN A 78 -11.93 48.73 25.34
N ILE A 79 -12.37 47.49 25.15
CA ILE A 79 -13.78 47.09 25.34
C ILE A 79 -13.94 46.06 26.48
N SER A 80 -12.90 45.82 27.28
CA SER A 80 -12.85 44.74 28.25
C SER A 80 -13.98 44.78 29.28
N ARG A 81 -14.60 43.62 29.55
CA ARG A 81 -15.77 43.39 30.40
C ARG A 81 -17.00 44.19 29.95
N LYS A 82 -17.24 44.19 28.64
CA LYS A 82 -18.45 44.70 27.98
C LYS A 82 -18.99 43.67 26.99
N HIS A 83 -20.31 43.68 26.78
CA HIS A 83 -20.96 42.71 25.90
C HIS A 83 -21.86 43.41 24.86
N GLY A 84 -22.05 42.80 23.69
CA GLY A 84 -22.84 43.38 22.60
C GLY A 84 -22.23 44.64 21.98
N VAL A 85 -20.92 44.82 22.06
CA VAL A 85 -20.22 45.99 21.52
C VAL A 85 -20.02 45.81 20.02
N ILE A 86 -20.22 46.86 19.23
CA ILE A 86 -20.00 46.85 17.77
C ILE A 86 -18.93 47.86 17.43
N VAL A 87 -17.80 47.42 16.87
CA VAL A 87 -16.77 48.30 16.29
C VAL A 87 -16.76 48.10 14.78
N LYS A 88 -16.98 49.16 14.01
CA LYS A 88 -17.10 49.04 12.55
C LYS A 88 -16.57 50.22 11.74
N ASN A 89 -16.24 49.94 10.48
CA ASN A 89 -15.79 50.93 9.49
C ASN A 89 -14.51 51.68 9.90
N CYS A 90 -13.64 51.07 10.71
CA CYS A 90 -12.47 51.72 11.31
C CYS A 90 -11.19 51.45 10.51
N ARG A 91 -10.26 52.41 10.54
CA ARG A 91 -8.87 52.19 10.13
C ARG A 91 -7.97 52.40 11.35
N PHE A 92 -7.09 51.46 11.63
CA PHE A 92 -6.14 51.53 12.74
C PHE A 92 -4.72 51.59 12.19
N ALA A 93 -3.94 52.56 12.65
CA ALA A 93 -2.57 52.79 12.18
C ALA A 93 -1.60 52.95 13.35
N ASN A 94 -0.38 52.40 13.24
CA ASN A 94 0.74 52.64 14.17
C ASN A 94 0.39 52.39 15.66
N ALA A 95 -0.19 51.22 15.98
CA ALA A 95 -0.54 50.83 17.35
C ALA A 95 0.03 49.46 17.72
N SER A 96 0.14 49.20 19.02
CA SER A 96 0.51 47.89 19.56
C SER A 96 -0.71 46.95 19.57
N ILE A 97 -1.87 47.47 19.98
CA ILE A 97 -3.15 46.74 20.02
C ILE A 97 -4.24 47.64 19.42
N SER A 98 -5.01 47.15 18.45
CA SER A 98 -6.13 47.92 17.86
C SER A 98 -7.37 47.95 18.77
N VAL A 99 -7.83 46.79 19.21
CA VAL A 99 -9.05 46.57 20.00
C VAL A 99 -8.81 45.48 21.06
N LEU A 100 -8.64 45.85 22.32
CA LEU A 100 -8.52 44.91 23.45
C LEU A 100 -9.91 44.43 23.89
N MET A 101 -10.14 43.11 23.93
CA MET A 101 -11.46 42.50 24.18
C MET A 101 -11.39 41.41 25.28
N GLU A 102 -11.01 41.77 26.50
CA GLU A 102 -10.94 40.81 27.61
C GLU A 102 -12.31 40.66 28.30
N ASP A 103 -12.82 39.44 28.42
CA ASP A 103 -14.08 39.06 29.07
C ASP A 103 -15.33 39.72 28.45
N VAL A 104 -15.37 39.67 27.13
CA VAL A 104 -16.33 40.24 26.19
C VAL A 104 -17.17 39.12 25.56
N ASN A 105 -18.49 39.33 25.39
CA ASN A 105 -19.38 38.35 24.75
C ASN A 105 -20.25 39.04 23.69
N ASN A 106 -20.74 38.27 22.70
CA ASN A 106 -21.70 38.73 21.69
C ASN A 106 -21.30 40.01 20.93
N SER A 107 -20.02 40.34 20.85
CA SER A 107 -19.53 41.57 20.21
C SER A 107 -19.12 41.36 18.76
N LEU A 108 -19.18 42.41 17.95
CA LEU A 108 -18.93 42.40 16.50
C LEU A 108 -17.81 43.38 16.12
N ILE A 109 -16.70 42.88 15.58
CA ILE A 109 -15.64 43.69 14.95
C ILE A 109 -15.76 43.51 13.44
N ASN A 110 -16.18 44.55 12.70
CA ASN A 110 -16.54 44.39 11.29
C ASN A 110 -16.20 45.55 10.34
N ASN A 111 -15.65 45.23 9.16
CA ASN A 111 -15.18 46.19 8.16
C ASN A 111 -14.10 47.13 8.72
N VAL A 112 -13.00 46.55 9.18
CA VAL A 112 -11.88 47.26 9.80
C VAL A 112 -10.57 46.99 9.08
N THR A 113 -9.75 48.02 8.84
CA THR A 113 -8.39 47.89 8.26
C THR A 113 -7.31 48.10 9.34
N HIS A 114 -6.29 47.24 9.36
CA HIS A 114 -5.22 47.26 10.36
C HIS A 114 -3.82 47.38 9.72
N ASP A 115 -3.21 48.55 9.91
CA ASP A 115 -1.84 48.96 9.57
C ASP A 115 -1.07 49.16 10.89
N THR A 116 -0.96 48.08 11.68
CA THR A 116 -0.49 48.11 13.07
C THR A 116 0.79 47.30 13.25
N ILE A 117 1.47 47.51 14.38
CA ILE A 117 2.84 47.00 14.57
C ILE A 117 2.84 45.61 15.22
N ARG A 118 1.83 45.28 16.06
CA ARG A 118 1.78 43.97 16.74
C ARG A 118 0.43 43.24 16.71
N TYR A 119 -0.68 43.82 17.16
CA TYR A 119 -1.90 43.04 17.39
C TYR A 119 -3.21 43.74 17.03
N LEU A 120 -4.16 42.93 16.58
CA LEU A 120 -5.58 43.24 16.54
C LEU A 120 -6.10 43.42 17.97
N GLY A 121 -5.92 42.39 18.81
CA GLY A 121 -6.54 42.29 20.13
C GLY A 121 -6.30 40.93 20.79
N THR A 122 -6.50 40.88 22.10
CA THR A 122 -6.89 39.66 22.81
C THR A 122 -8.41 39.52 22.77
N ILE A 123 -8.93 38.29 22.65
CA ILE A 123 -10.36 37.99 22.85
C ILE A 123 -10.53 36.84 23.85
N THR A 124 -11.26 37.10 24.94
CA THR A 124 -12.00 36.15 25.79
C THR A 124 -13.43 36.69 25.97
N PRO A 125 -14.48 35.86 26.16
CA PRO A 125 -14.67 34.48 25.76
C PRO A 125 -15.68 34.42 24.58
N ASP A 126 -16.97 34.21 24.81
CA ASP A 126 -17.83 33.44 23.91
C ASP A 126 -18.71 34.27 22.94
N TRP A 127 -19.09 33.63 21.82
CA TRP A 127 -20.01 34.16 20.80
C TRP A 127 -19.62 35.53 20.20
N ASN A 128 -18.33 35.86 20.20
CA ASN A 128 -17.82 37.04 19.50
C ASN A 128 -17.67 36.74 18.00
N ARG A 129 -18.04 37.73 17.17
CA ARG A 129 -17.96 37.65 15.71
C ARG A 129 -16.93 38.63 15.16
N ILE A 130 -16.02 38.11 14.33
CA ILE A 130 -15.05 38.90 13.58
C ILE A 130 -15.39 38.76 12.10
N SER A 131 -15.64 39.86 11.38
CA SER A 131 -15.94 39.73 9.93
C SER A 131 -15.47 40.85 9.04
N ARG A 132 -15.07 40.54 7.80
CA ARG A 132 -14.71 41.53 6.76
C ARG A 132 -13.58 42.49 7.17
N ASN A 133 -12.65 42.06 8.02
CA ASN A 133 -11.51 42.87 8.45
C ASN A 133 -10.27 42.52 7.64
N THR A 134 -9.44 43.53 7.35
CA THR A 134 -8.25 43.42 6.52
C THR A 134 -7.02 43.83 7.32
N THR A 135 -6.00 42.98 7.38
CA THR A 135 -4.77 43.19 8.15
C THR A 135 -3.57 42.99 7.25
N ILE A 136 -2.73 44.02 7.11
CA ILE A 136 -1.67 44.09 6.11
C ILE A 136 -0.33 44.40 6.78
N ALA A 137 0.71 43.60 6.52
CA ALA A 137 2.10 43.89 6.90
C ALA A 137 2.36 44.15 8.41
N ASN A 138 1.62 43.48 9.30
CA ASN A 138 1.86 43.54 10.74
C ASN A 138 2.94 42.50 11.13
N SER A 139 3.55 42.60 12.32
CA SER A 139 4.46 41.54 12.79
C SER A 139 3.69 40.28 13.19
N ASP A 140 2.81 40.41 14.18
CA ASP A 140 1.77 39.43 14.50
C ASP A 140 0.40 40.01 14.09
N ASN A 141 -0.66 39.20 14.13
CA ASN A 141 -2.00 39.62 13.74
C ASN A 141 -3.02 39.52 14.89
N PHE A 142 -3.63 38.34 15.07
CA PHE A 142 -4.72 38.11 16.01
C PHE A 142 -4.27 37.19 17.15
N ILE A 143 -4.32 37.62 18.42
CA ILE A 143 -4.20 36.71 19.57
C ILE A 143 -5.60 36.40 20.10
N LEU A 144 -6.26 35.39 19.56
CA LEU A 144 -7.55 34.96 20.10
C LEU A 144 -7.27 33.93 21.19
N TYR A 145 -7.74 34.14 22.42
CA TYR A 145 -7.31 33.36 23.57
C TYR A 145 -8.49 32.67 24.24
N LYS A 146 -8.78 31.43 23.82
CA LYS A 146 -9.92 30.63 24.32
C LYS A 146 -11.34 31.20 24.14
N PRO A 147 -11.73 31.88 23.04
CA PRO A 147 -13.15 32.07 22.75
C PRO A 147 -13.81 30.71 22.47
N ASN A 148 -14.74 30.26 23.31
CA ASN A 148 -15.57 29.11 22.98
C ASN A 148 -16.66 29.60 22.02
N ASN A 149 -16.87 28.90 20.91
CA ASN A 149 -17.87 29.27 19.90
C ASN A 149 -17.70 30.69 19.32
N GLY A 150 -16.46 31.08 18.98
CA GLY A 150 -16.16 32.30 18.23
C GLY A 150 -16.21 32.09 16.71
N ASP A 151 -16.79 33.04 15.97
CA ASP A 151 -16.99 32.96 14.51
C ASP A 151 -16.17 34.02 13.76
N ALA A 152 -15.35 33.57 12.80
CA ALA A 152 -14.50 34.42 11.95
C ALA A 152 -14.83 34.23 10.46
N SER A 153 -15.14 35.32 9.75
CA SER A 153 -15.59 35.25 8.36
C SER A 153 -15.15 36.40 7.45
N SER A 154 -14.77 36.09 6.21
CA SER A 154 -14.32 37.09 5.22
C SER A 154 -13.16 37.98 5.68
N LEU A 155 -12.28 37.48 6.55
CA LEU A 155 -11.05 38.17 6.97
C LEU A 155 -9.98 38.06 5.88
N VAL A 156 -9.18 39.10 5.69
CA VAL A 156 -8.10 39.17 4.68
C VAL A 156 -6.79 39.55 5.37
N LEU A 157 -5.88 38.59 5.51
CA LEU A 157 -4.62 38.74 6.25
C LEU A 157 -3.44 38.56 5.29
N GLU A 158 -2.66 39.62 5.04
CA GLU A 158 -1.64 39.63 3.98
C GLU A 158 -0.26 40.12 4.43
N ASN A 159 0.80 39.42 3.99
CA ASN A 159 2.21 39.82 4.11
C ASN A 159 2.70 40.04 5.56
N ASN A 160 2.26 39.23 6.53
CA ASN A 160 2.57 39.42 7.94
C ASN A 160 3.81 38.60 8.33
N THR A 161 4.74 39.18 9.09
CA THR A 161 6.11 38.63 9.21
C THR A 161 6.27 37.50 10.23
N ASN A 162 5.25 37.26 11.05
CA ASN A 162 5.16 36.15 12.00
C ASN A 162 3.77 35.49 11.86
N MET A 163 2.96 35.39 12.92
CA MET A 163 1.76 34.53 12.92
C MET A 163 0.48 35.21 12.42
N GLY A 164 -0.28 34.50 11.57
CA GLY A 164 -1.57 34.97 11.04
C GLY A 164 -2.70 34.98 12.08
N PHE A 165 -2.74 33.98 12.96
CA PHE A 165 -3.38 34.05 14.28
C PHE A 165 -2.51 33.26 15.26
N GLN A 166 -2.56 33.64 16.54
CA GLN A 166 -1.95 32.92 17.64
C GLN A 166 -3.03 32.37 18.58
N ARG A 167 -2.97 31.07 18.92
CA ARG A 167 -3.80 30.36 19.93
C ARG A 167 -5.33 30.37 19.70
N ALA A 168 -5.75 30.66 18.48
CA ALA A 168 -7.14 30.94 18.15
C ALA A 168 -8.05 29.71 18.10
N THR A 169 -9.05 29.66 18.97
CA THR A 169 -10.13 28.67 18.97
C THR A 169 -11.38 29.21 18.24
N PHE A 170 -12.01 28.44 17.35
CA PHE A 170 -13.17 28.89 16.56
C PHE A 170 -14.25 27.81 16.47
N SER A 171 -15.53 28.18 16.55
CA SER A 171 -16.61 27.31 16.05
C SER A 171 -16.59 27.26 14.52
N SER A 172 -16.48 28.42 13.88
CA SER A 172 -16.56 28.55 12.44
C SER A 172 -15.58 29.58 11.88
N PHE A 173 -14.83 29.15 10.87
CA PHE A 173 -13.81 29.92 10.17
C PHE A 173 -14.10 29.86 8.66
N ASN A 174 -14.82 30.83 8.11
CA ASN A 174 -15.45 30.70 6.78
C ASN A 174 -15.10 31.83 5.79
N ASN A 175 -14.70 31.46 4.57
CA ASN A 175 -14.42 32.37 3.45
C ASN A 175 -13.32 33.41 3.73
N ASN A 176 -12.30 33.06 4.54
CA ASN A 176 -11.19 33.94 4.89
C ASN A 176 -9.98 33.72 3.96
N THR A 177 -9.18 34.76 3.77
CA THR A 177 -7.92 34.76 3.00
C THR A 177 -6.75 35.06 3.95
N ILE A 178 -5.75 34.17 3.99
CA ILE A 178 -4.53 34.31 4.77
C ILE A 178 -3.37 34.01 3.82
N ILE A 179 -2.65 35.04 3.35
CA ILE A 179 -1.60 34.94 2.32
C ILE A 179 -0.29 35.51 2.85
N ARG A 180 0.82 34.77 2.70
CA ARG A 180 2.16 35.20 3.13
C ARG A 180 2.19 35.64 4.60
N ALA A 181 1.79 34.72 5.47
CA ALA A 181 2.05 34.77 6.91
C ALA A 181 2.66 33.44 7.34
N GLU A 182 3.48 33.43 8.39
CA GLU A 182 4.07 32.19 8.94
C GLU A 182 3.04 31.42 9.78
N SER A 183 2.00 30.95 9.08
CA SER A 183 0.92 30.07 9.52
C SER A 183 -0.10 30.62 10.54
N LEU A 184 -1.23 29.91 10.61
CA LEU A 184 -2.17 29.89 11.73
C LEU A 184 -1.56 29.04 12.86
N HIS A 185 -1.05 29.66 13.93
CA HIS A 185 -0.24 28.97 14.95
C HIS A 185 -0.97 28.82 16.30
N GLY A 186 -1.28 27.58 16.69
CA GLY A 186 -1.69 27.25 18.06
C GLY A 186 -2.78 26.20 18.17
N ASN A 187 -3.23 25.93 19.38
CA ASN A 187 -4.39 25.07 19.63
C ASN A 187 -5.64 25.70 18.97
N LEU A 188 -6.27 24.98 18.03
CA LEU A 188 -7.42 25.51 17.27
C LEU A 188 -8.76 25.23 17.95
N GLY A 189 -8.74 24.67 19.16
CA GLY A 189 -9.92 24.21 19.88
C GLY A 189 -10.36 22.81 19.44
N THR A 190 -11.51 22.40 19.95
CA THR A 190 -12.19 21.17 19.54
C THR A 190 -13.42 21.53 18.70
N SER A 191 -13.80 20.67 17.75
CA SER A 191 -14.98 20.83 16.88
C SER A 191 -14.93 21.98 15.86
N SER A 192 -13.74 22.52 15.57
CA SER A 192 -13.54 23.74 14.77
C SER A 192 -13.74 23.51 13.26
N ARG A 193 -14.63 24.28 12.62
CA ARG A 193 -14.96 24.12 11.19
C ARG A 193 -14.38 25.22 10.30
N PHE A 194 -13.58 24.83 9.31
CA PHE A 194 -12.92 25.69 8.32
C PHE A 194 -13.54 25.47 6.93
N THR A 195 -14.28 26.46 6.39
CA THR A 195 -14.95 26.33 5.07
C THR A 195 -14.52 27.41 4.07
N ASN A 196 -14.22 27.03 2.83
CA ASN A 196 -13.94 27.95 1.70
C ASN A 196 -12.80 28.98 1.92
N ASN A 197 -11.81 28.69 2.77
CA ASN A 197 -10.72 29.64 3.07
C ASN A 197 -9.53 29.46 2.10
N HIS A 198 -8.78 30.52 1.83
CA HIS A 198 -7.46 30.46 1.19
C HIS A 198 -6.38 30.68 2.25
N ILE A 199 -5.50 29.70 2.51
CA ILE A 199 -4.62 29.67 3.69
C ILE A 199 -3.16 29.38 3.31
N SER A 200 -2.22 30.22 3.78
CA SER A 200 -0.77 30.11 3.53
C SER A 200 -0.04 29.09 4.44
N GLY A 201 -0.75 28.44 5.36
CA GLY A 201 -0.28 27.38 6.24
C GLY A 201 -0.98 27.34 7.61
N ILE A 202 -1.00 26.17 8.25
CA ILE A 202 -1.55 25.92 9.58
C ILE A 202 -0.53 25.11 10.40
N HIS A 203 -0.37 25.46 11.68
CA HIS A 203 0.41 24.71 12.64
C HIS A 203 -0.32 24.65 14.00
N THR A 204 -0.84 23.49 14.37
CA THR A 204 -1.67 23.31 15.57
C THR A 204 -1.01 22.43 16.62
N THR A 205 -1.35 22.68 17.89
CA THR A 205 -1.04 21.82 19.03
C THR A 205 -2.34 21.29 19.64
N PHE A 206 -2.51 19.96 19.69
CA PHE A 206 -3.65 19.25 20.32
C PHE A 206 -5.04 19.68 19.82
N SER A 207 -5.45 19.21 18.64
CA SER A 207 -6.75 19.58 18.05
C SER A 207 -7.58 18.32 17.77
N ASN A 208 -8.85 18.30 18.20
CA ASN A 208 -9.78 17.19 17.96
C ASN A 208 -11.02 17.66 17.19
N SER A 209 -11.57 16.79 16.35
CA SER A 209 -12.86 16.98 15.66
C SER A 209 -12.89 18.19 14.71
N MET A 210 -11.73 18.67 14.24
CA MET A 210 -11.67 19.75 13.25
C MET A 210 -12.17 19.29 11.88
N THR A 211 -12.86 20.17 11.15
CA THR A 211 -13.39 19.87 9.82
C THR A 211 -12.97 20.95 8.82
N PHE A 212 -12.22 20.58 7.79
CA PHE A 212 -11.79 21.45 6.69
C PHE A 212 -12.51 21.08 5.39
N ILE A 213 -13.33 21.99 4.85
CA ILE A 213 -14.11 21.78 3.62
C ILE A 213 -13.80 22.87 2.58
N ASN A 214 -13.51 22.47 1.33
CA ASN A 214 -13.35 23.37 0.17
C ASN A 214 -12.28 24.48 0.35
N ASN A 215 -11.26 24.29 1.20
CA ASN A 215 -10.22 25.30 1.41
C ASN A 215 -9.09 25.15 0.39
N THR A 216 -8.43 26.26 0.06
CA THR A 216 -7.25 26.30 -0.80
C THR A 216 -5.99 26.57 0.04
N PHE A 217 -5.00 25.69 0.01
CA PHE A 217 -3.74 25.83 0.75
C PHE A 217 -2.58 26.10 -0.22
N THR A 218 -1.80 27.16 -0.01
CA THR A 218 -0.74 27.55 -0.98
C THR A 218 0.55 28.07 -0.35
N ASN A 219 1.69 27.74 -0.95
CA ASN A 219 2.97 28.45 -0.78
C ASN A 219 3.44 28.56 0.70
N THR A 220 3.41 27.45 1.44
CA THR A 220 3.84 27.42 2.85
C THR A 220 5.38 27.34 2.94
N SER A 221 6.02 28.07 3.85
CA SER A 221 7.48 27.97 4.08
C SER A 221 7.92 26.60 4.62
N LEU A 222 7.08 25.94 5.42
CA LEU A 222 7.40 24.68 6.11
C LEU A 222 6.35 23.58 5.90
N THR A 223 5.14 23.80 6.42
CA THR A 223 4.06 22.80 6.44
C THR A 223 2.68 23.38 6.12
N GLY A 224 1.86 22.62 5.39
CA GLY A 224 0.48 23.00 5.06
C GLY A 224 -0.48 22.89 6.24
N ILE A 225 -0.49 21.73 6.90
CA ILE A 225 -1.11 21.48 8.20
C ILE A 225 -0.12 20.64 9.03
N GLY A 226 0.62 21.32 9.90
CA GLY A 226 1.30 20.66 11.01
C GLY A 226 0.29 20.38 12.13
N LEU A 227 0.04 19.12 12.45
CA LEU A 227 -0.65 18.72 13.68
C LEU A 227 0.40 18.22 14.66
N THR A 228 0.48 18.79 15.85
CA THR A 228 1.45 18.36 16.87
C THR A 228 0.74 17.92 18.15
N GLY A 229 1.20 16.79 18.70
CA GLY A 229 0.52 16.12 19.82
C GLY A 229 -0.72 15.32 19.38
N ALA A 230 -1.43 14.76 20.36
CA ALA A 230 -2.58 13.90 20.11
C ALA A 230 -3.70 14.69 19.42
N SER A 231 -4.23 14.15 18.32
CA SER A 231 -5.23 14.80 17.47
C SER A 231 -6.17 13.73 16.89
N ALA A 232 -7.47 13.86 17.10
CA ALA A 232 -8.48 12.88 16.67
C ALA A 232 -9.57 13.50 15.78
N ASP A 233 -10.29 12.66 15.05
CA ASP A 233 -11.51 12.99 14.29
C ASP A 233 -11.35 14.13 13.26
N ILE A 234 -10.12 14.34 12.76
CA ILE A 234 -9.83 15.38 11.76
C ILE A 234 -10.42 15.00 10.40
N ILE A 235 -11.33 15.83 9.91
CA ILE A 235 -12.04 15.67 8.65
C ILE A 235 -11.51 16.69 7.63
N PHE A 236 -11.17 16.24 6.43
CA PHE A 236 -10.51 17.03 5.39
C PHE A 236 -11.14 16.70 4.02
N ILE A 237 -12.07 17.52 3.54
CA ILE A 237 -12.93 17.24 2.38
C ILE A 237 -12.77 18.30 1.27
N ASN A 238 -12.56 17.85 0.02
CA ASN A 238 -12.59 18.67 -1.20
C ASN A 238 -11.66 19.92 -1.19
N ASN A 239 -10.58 19.89 -0.40
CA ASN A 239 -9.61 20.97 -0.34
C ASN A 239 -8.61 20.88 -1.52
N ASP A 240 -8.00 22.00 -1.87
CA ASP A 240 -7.02 22.14 -2.97
C ASP A 240 -5.69 22.63 -2.39
N VAL A 241 -4.63 21.83 -2.50
CA VAL A 241 -3.33 22.08 -1.87
C VAL A 241 -2.26 22.21 -2.94
N ARG A 242 -1.56 23.34 -3.01
CA ARG A 242 -0.60 23.64 -4.09
C ARG A 242 0.71 24.23 -3.59
N ASN A 243 1.84 23.78 -4.14
CA ASN A 243 3.17 24.33 -3.85
C ASN A 243 3.49 24.33 -2.34
N VAL A 244 3.35 23.17 -1.71
CA VAL A 244 3.56 22.99 -0.26
C VAL A 244 4.69 21.98 -0.08
N PRO A 245 5.79 22.27 0.64
CA PRO A 245 6.89 21.30 0.77
C PRO A 245 6.45 20.01 1.47
N ARG A 246 5.71 20.14 2.57
CA ARG A 246 5.12 19.03 3.33
C ARG A 246 3.69 19.40 3.71
N PHE A 247 2.66 18.75 3.19
CA PHE A 247 1.29 19.17 3.52
C PHE A 247 0.91 18.75 4.95
N TRP A 248 0.55 17.49 5.16
CA TRP A 248 0.08 17.04 6.47
C TRP A 248 1.23 16.35 7.22
N HIS A 249 1.61 16.92 8.37
CA HIS A 249 2.65 16.40 9.24
C HIS A 249 2.07 16.17 10.64
N ILE A 250 1.93 14.90 11.08
CA ILE A 250 1.56 14.58 12.46
C ILE A 250 2.83 14.31 13.28
N GLY A 251 3.21 15.30 14.09
CA GLY A 251 4.45 15.30 14.88
C GLY A 251 4.24 15.09 16.39
N GLY A 252 5.15 14.36 17.02
CA GLY A 252 5.12 14.10 18.47
C GLY A 252 4.38 12.82 18.86
N GLY A 253 4.64 12.32 20.07
CA GLY A 253 4.17 11.01 20.56
C GLY A 253 2.71 10.95 21.02
N GLY A 254 1.80 11.66 20.37
CA GLY A 254 0.37 11.62 20.66
C GLY A 254 -0.37 10.59 19.82
N PHE A 255 -1.50 10.08 20.32
CA PHE A 255 -2.39 9.22 19.56
C PHE A 255 -3.08 10.00 18.43
N ALA A 256 -3.17 9.39 17.25
CA ALA A 256 -3.91 9.92 16.11
C ALA A 256 -5.05 8.95 15.75
N ALA A 257 -6.27 9.47 15.54
CA ALA A 257 -7.45 8.62 15.40
C ALA A 257 -8.49 9.19 14.43
N ASN A 258 -9.20 8.29 13.75
CA ASN A 258 -10.45 8.53 13.02
C ASN A 258 -10.37 9.63 11.93
N HIS A 259 -9.19 9.80 11.31
CA HIS A 259 -8.99 10.84 10.30
C HIS A 259 -9.72 10.50 8.99
N ARG A 260 -10.36 11.48 8.35
CA ARG A 260 -11.11 11.30 7.09
C ARG A 260 -10.68 12.31 6.04
N ILE A 261 -9.97 11.84 5.02
CA ILE A 261 -9.35 12.64 3.95
C ILE A 261 -10.05 12.30 2.62
N ILE A 262 -11.00 13.13 2.18
CA ILE A 262 -11.94 12.78 1.10
C ILE A 262 -11.92 13.81 -0.05
N GLY A 263 -11.71 13.37 -1.29
CA GLY A 263 -11.94 14.20 -2.49
C GLY A 263 -10.98 15.38 -2.70
N ASN A 264 -9.89 15.47 -1.94
CA ASN A 264 -8.94 16.58 -2.00
C ASN A 264 -8.01 16.47 -3.22
N THR A 265 -7.51 17.61 -3.70
CA THR A 265 -6.46 17.68 -4.72
C THR A 265 -5.17 18.22 -4.11
N PHE A 266 -4.06 17.53 -4.38
CA PHE A 266 -2.71 17.85 -3.92
C PHE A 266 -1.82 18.02 -5.16
N TYR A 267 -1.17 19.18 -5.32
CA TYR A 267 -0.40 19.55 -6.51
C TYR A 267 0.96 20.14 -6.16
N ASN A 268 2.04 19.63 -6.77
CA ASN A 268 3.40 20.13 -6.56
C ASN A 268 3.78 20.17 -5.06
N ILE A 269 3.80 18.97 -4.45
CA ILE A 269 4.08 18.78 -3.01
C ILE A 269 5.16 17.72 -2.86
N SER A 270 6.24 18.01 -2.12
CA SER A 270 7.31 17.01 -1.93
C SER A 270 6.84 15.83 -1.08
N LEU A 271 5.94 16.07 -0.11
CA LEU A 271 5.32 15.07 0.75
C LEU A 271 3.89 15.48 1.17
N ALA A 272 2.85 14.76 0.73
CA ALA A 272 1.46 15.17 1.00
C ALA A 272 0.93 14.73 2.38
N LEU A 273 1.29 13.55 2.87
CA LEU A 273 0.85 13.05 4.18
C LEU A 273 1.97 12.27 4.88
N ALA A 274 2.25 12.61 6.14
CA ALA A 274 3.32 11.99 6.93
C ALA A 274 2.96 11.83 8.41
N TYR A 275 3.18 10.62 8.93
CA TYR A 275 2.94 10.25 10.34
C TYR A 275 4.24 9.92 11.12
N PRO A 276 5.26 10.80 11.20
CA PRO A 276 6.53 10.48 11.87
C PRO A 276 6.47 10.39 13.41
N GLY A 277 5.29 10.50 14.04
CA GLY A 277 5.11 10.39 15.49
C GLY A 277 5.28 8.96 16.04
N TYR A 278 5.54 8.86 17.36
CA TYR A 278 5.65 7.59 18.08
C TYR A 278 4.29 7.00 18.53
N GLY A 279 3.23 7.82 18.54
CA GLY A 279 1.88 7.37 18.85
C GLY A 279 1.22 6.71 17.63
N PRO A 280 0.38 5.69 17.81
CA PRO A 280 -0.27 5.02 16.69
C PRO A 280 -1.30 5.94 16.03
N ALA A 281 -1.27 5.98 14.70
CA ALA A 281 -2.44 6.38 13.91
C ALA A 281 -3.40 5.18 13.79
N THR A 282 -4.70 5.45 13.97
CA THR A 282 -5.77 4.45 13.94
C THR A 282 -6.99 4.94 13.16
N ASN A 283 -7.67 4.04 12.45
CA ASN A 283 -8.93 4.32 11.73
C ASN A 283 -8.84 5.49 10.71
N THR A 284 -7.74 5.58 9.97
CA THR A 284 -7.53 6.65 8.97
C THR A 284 -8.14 6.23 7.63
N ILE A 285 -9.03 7.06 7.07
CA ILE A 285 -9.76 6.83 5.82
C ILE A 285 -9.37 7.89 4.79
N ILE A 286 -8.87 7.48 3.63
CA ILE A 286 -8.31 8.34 2.57
C ILE A 286 -8.97 7.95 1.24
N VAL A 287 -9.93 8.74 0.75
CA VAL A 287 -10.85 8.34 -0.33
C VAL A 287 -10.97 9.38 -1.45
N ASN A 288 -10.97 8.95 -2.71
CA ASN A 288 -11.21 9.80 -3.90
C ASN A 288 -10.23 10.99 -4.07
N ASN A 289 -9.05 11.00 -3.42
CA ASN A 289 -8.11 12.11 -3.52
C ASN A 289 -7.25 12.04 -4.79
N LYS A 290 -6.74 13.19 -5.24
CA LYS A 290 -5.82 13.31 -6.39
C LYS A 290 -4.48 13.87 -5.91
N PHE A 291 -3.40 13.13 -6.12
CA PHE A 291 -2.04 13.57 -5.81
C PHE A 291 -1.26 13.74 -7.11
N LEU A 292 -0.76 14.94 -7.40
CA LEU A 292 -0.30 15.37 -8.73
C LEU A 292 1.07 16.06 -8.67
N SER A 293 2.03 15.60 -9.48
CA SER A 293 3.39 16.17 -9.56
C SER A 293 4.06 16.23 -8.19
N ILE A 294 3.92 15.15 -7.42
CA ILE A 294 4.37 15.04 -6.04
C ILE A 294 5.61 14.15 -5.90
N GLY A 295 6.44 14.39 -4.87
CA GLY A 295 7.61 13.56 -4.59
C GLY A 295 7.22 12.18 -4.05
N THR A 296 6.85 12.13 -2.78
CA THR A 296 6.16 10.98 -2.18
C THR A 296 4.76 11.38 -1.73
N ALA A 297 3.71 10.60 -2.03
CA ALA A 297 2.36 11.03 -1.67
C ALA A 297 2.11 10.86 -0.16
N ILE A 298 2.17 9.61 0.30
CA ILE A 298 1.77 9.22 1.65
C ILE A 298 2.90 8.41 2.29
N ILE A 299 3.32 8.81 3.49
CA ILE A 299 4.24 8.06 4.36
C ILE A 299 3.49 7.68 5.64
N LEU A 300 3.04 6.43 5.70
CA LEU A 300 2.44 5.81 6.88
C LEU A 300 3.53 5.18 7.75
N ASN A 301 4.25 6.02 8.49
CA ASN A 301 5.04 5.55 9.61
C ASN A 301 4.09 5.29 10.81
N ASN A 302 4.32 4.20 11.55
CA ASN A 302 3.66 3.91 12.84
C ASN A 302 2.12 3.89 12.84
N ALA A 303 1.45 3.71 11.70
CA ALA A 303 0.00 3.69 11.59
C ALA A 303 -0.54 2.28 11.95
N ARG A 304 -0.52 1.97 13.24
CA ARG A 304 -0.64 0.60 13.75
C ARG A 304 -1.92 -0.14 13.35
N HIS A 305 -3.04 0.53 13.09
CA HIS A 305 -4.30 -0.16 12.78
C HIS A 305 -5.21 0.59 11.79
N ASN A 306 -5.85 -0.17 10.89
CA ASN A 306 -7.05 0.20 10.15
C ASN A 306 -6.87 1.48 9.31
N VAL A 307 -6.05 1.39 8.26
CA VAL A 307 -5.82 2.52 7.34
C VAL A 307 -6.31 2.18 5.94
N HIS A 308 -7.31 2.91 5.47
CA HIS A 308 -8.05 2.62 4.24
C HIS A 308 -7.75 3.68 3.18
N LEU A 309 -7.05 3.30 2.10
CA LEU A 309 -6.76 4.14 0.94
C LEU A 309 -7.60 3.63 -0.24
N LEU A 310 -8.71 4.31 -0.55
CA LEU A 310 -9.71 3.86 -1.52
C LEU A 310 -9.85 4.84 -2.69
N ASN A 311 -9.90 4.35 -3.93
CA ASN A 311 -10.23 5.14 -5.13
C ASN A 311 -9.35 6.40 -5.37
N ASN A 312 -8.14 6.49 -4.81
CA ASN A 312 -7.27 7.66 -4.99
C ASN A 312 -6.50 7.59 -6.32
N THR A 313 -6.17 8.74 -6.90
CA THR A 313 -5.28 8.86 -8.07
C THR A 313 -3.94 9.42 -7.64
N PHE A 314 -2.85 8.71 -7.93
CA PHE A 314 -1.48 9.11 -7.65
C PHE A 314 -0.70 9.35 -8.94
N ASN A 315 -0.11 10.54 -9.08
CA ASN A 315 0.83 10.91 -10.12
C ASN A 315 2.10 11.46 -9.45
N ALA A 316 3.10 10.59 -9.25
CA ALA A 316 4.24 10.83 -8.36
C ALA A 316 5.60 10.58 -9.01
N THR A 317 6.57 11.41 -8.65
CA THR A 317 7.94 11.43 -9.20
C THR A 317 8.93 10.58 -8.40
N TYR A 318 8.46 9.87 -7.36
CA TYR A 318 9.22 8.81 -6.69
C TYR A 318 8.31 7.66 -6.24
N SER A 319 7.64 7.80 -5.10
CA SER A 319 6.86 6.72 -4.46
C SER A 319 5.45 7.20 -4.13
N ALA A 320 4.39 6.52 -4.58
CA ALA A 320 3.04 6.97 -4.22
C ALA A 320 2.70 6.68 -2.75
N ILE A 321 2.83 5.44 -2.30
CA ILE A 321 2.55 5.05 -0.89
C ILE A 321 3.78 4.39 -0.28
N ASN A 322 4.24 4.93 0.84
CA ASN A 322 5.30 4.37 1.67
C ASN A 322 4.71 3.89 3.01
N LEU A 323 4.95 2.61 3.34
CA LEU A 323 4.56 1.97 4.60
C LEU A 323 5.82 1.78 5.46
N GLY A 324 5.87 2.52 6.56
CA GLY A 324 7.10 2.93 7.25
C GLY A 324 7.82 1.89 8.09
N THR A 325 8.99 2.30 8.62
CA THR A 325 10.02 1.44 9.23
C THR A 325 9.81 1.03 10.68
N THR A 326 9.31 1.93 11.55
CA THR A 326 9.60 1.87 12.99
C THR A 326 8.58 1.17 13.89
N ALA A 327 7.38 0.87 13.39
CA ALA A 327 6.39 0.02 14.06
C ALA A 327 5.45 -0.59 13.00
N PRO A 328 4.91 -1.80 13.24
CA PRO A 328 4.11 -2.49 12.25
C PRO A 328 2.82 -1.74 11.92
N ASN A 329 2.51 -1.63 10.63
CA ASN A 329 1.20 -1.18 10.14
C ASN A 329 0.29 -2.41 10.02
N HIS A 330 -0.80 -2.50 10.80
CA HIS A 330 -1.75 -3.61 10.71
C HIS A 330 -3.06 -3.20 10.02
N ASN A 331 -3.71 -4.14 9.34
CA ASN A 331 -5.03 -3.96 8.72
C ASN A 331 -5.09 -2.76 7.75
N ALA A 332 -4.05 -2.57 6.93
CA ALA A 332 -4.03 -1.54 5.90
C ALA A 332 -4.76 -2.06 4.66
N VAL A 333 -5.76 -1.32 4.17
CA VAL A 333 -6.56 -1.65 2.98
C VAL A 333 -6.31 -0.61 1.90
N ILE A 334 -5.59 -0.98 0.84
CA ILE A 334 -5.26 -0.12 -0.29
C ILE A 334 -6.04 -0.66 -1.50
N ALA A 335 -7.19 -0.06 -1.81
CA ALA A 335 -8.12 -0.59 -2.81
C ALA A 335 -8.51 0.40 -3.93
N ASN A 336 -8.66 -0.11 -5.15
CA ASN A 336 -9.18 0.60 -6.33
C ASN A 336 -8.44 1.91 -6.68
N ASN A 337 -7.19 2.09 -6.22
CA ASN A 337 -6.39 3.28 -6.51
C ASN A 337 -5.78 3.19 -7.91
N THR A 338 -5.52 4.34 -8.52
CA THR A 338 -4.78 4.46 -9.79
C THR A 338 -3.40 5.04 -9.54
N PHE A 339 -2.34 4.35 -9.96
CA PHE A 339 -0.94 4.73 -9.81
C PHE A 339 -0.32 5.08 -11.16
N ASN A 340 0.23 6.28 -11.30
CA ASN A 340 1.08 6.70 -12.39
C ASN A 340 2.38 7.24 -11.77
N THR A 341 3.36 6.37 -11.60
CA THR A 341 4.56 6.66 -10.81
C THR A 341 5.82 6.51 -11.66
N THR A 342 6.88 7.26 -11.38
CA THR A 342 8.17 7.05 -12.04
C THR A 342 8.88 5.81 -11.49
N GLU A 343 8.91 5.63 -10.17
CA GLU A 343 9.67 4.58 -9.50
C GLU A 343 8.75 3.57 -8.81
N TYR A 344 8.15 3.91 -7.65
CA TYR A 344 7.37 2.99 -6.83
C TYR A 344 5.88 3.35 -6.75
N GLY A 345 4.99 2.38 -6.94
CA GLY A 345 3.59 2.55 -6.57
C GLY A 345 3.39 2.43 -5.06
N ILE A 346 3.63 1.24 -4.52
CA ILE A 346 3.56 0.97 -3.07
C ILE A 346 4.91 0.43 -2.61
N GLN A 347 5.46 0.97 -1.53
CA GLN A 347 6.77 0.61 -1.00
C GLN A 347 6.68 0.35 0.52
N PHE A 348 7.10 -0.83 0.96
CA PHE A 348 7.16 -1.20 2.37
C PHE A 348 8.63 -1.19 2.82
N PHE A 349 8.93 -0.46 3.89
CA PHE A 349 10.27 -0.37 4.49
C PHE A 349 10.35 -1.03 5.90
N GLY A 350 9.21 -1.25 6.54
CA GLY A 350 9.09 -1.88 7.86
C GLY A 350 8.09 -3.03 7.86
N THR A 351 7.63 -3.39 9.06
CA THR A 351 6.65 -4.45 9.25
C THR A 351 5.24 -4.03 8.81
N SER A 352 4.48 -5.00 8.30
CA SER A 352 3.03 -4.92 8.21
C SER A 352 2.40 -6.30 8.43
N ASN A 353 1.15 -6.33 8.88
CA ASN A 353 0.39 -7.56 9.05
C ASN A 353 -1.05 -7.37 8.56
N ASN A 354 -1.60 -8.36 7.85
CA ASN A 354 -2.96 -8.31 7.32
C ASN A 354 -3.17 -7.08 6.38
N THR A 355 -2.21 -6.82 5.50
CA THR A 355 -2.28 -5.74 4.51
C THR A 355 -2.98 -6.22 3.24
N HIS A 356 -4.04 -5.55 2.82
CA HIS A 356 -4.86 -5.92 1.65
C HIS A 356 -4.67 -4.89 0.54
N ILE A 357 -4.19 -5.32 -0.62
CA ILE A 357 -3.98 -4.51 -1.83
C ILE A 357 -4.92 -5.05 -2.91
N LEU A 358 -6.05 -4.36 -3.14
CA LEU A 358 -7.21 -4.90 -3.87
C LEU A 358 -7.60 -4.06 -5.10
N GLY A 359 -7.72 -4.63 -6.29
CA GLY A 359 -8.36 -3.95 -7.44
C GLY A 359 -7.65 -2.69 -7.97
N ASN A 360 -6.40 -2.42 -7.57
CA ASN A 360 -5.70 -1.20 -7.96
C ASN A 360 -5.13 -1.32 -9.39
N THR A 361 -4.93 -0.18 -10.06
CA THR A 361 -4.36 -0.11 -11.41
C THR A 361 -3.08 0.73 -11.44
N TRP A 362 -1.97 0.15 -11.91
CA TRP A 362 -0.74 0.86 -12.24
C TRP A 362 -0.69 1.12 -13.75
N LEU A 363 -0.43 2.37 -14.13
CA LEU A 363 -0.34 2.85 -15.51
C LEU A 363 1.10 2.96 -16.01
N ALA A 364 2.07 3.17 -15.10
CA ALA A 364 3.50 3.25 -15.34
C ALA A 364 4.29 3.13 -14.02
N GLY A 365 5.58 2.75 -14.11
CA GLY A 365 6.58 2.84 -13.03
C GLY A 365 7.66 1.77 -13.09
N SER A 366 8.80 1.98 -12.42
CA SER A 366 9.85 0.95 -12.37
C SER A 366 9.40 -0.29 -11.60
N THR A 367 8.71 -0.10 -10.47
CA THR A 367 8.22 -1.18 -9.61
C THR A 367 6.81 -0.89 -9.08
N GLY A 368 5.87 -1.81 -9.27
CA GLY A 368 4.48 -1.63 -8.86
C GLY A 368 4.31 -1.67 -7.33
N ILE A 369 4.68 -2.80 -6.73
CA ILE A 369 4.73 -3.04 -5.29
C ILE A 369 6.15 -3.50 -4.93
N LEU A 370 6.84 -2.78 -4.04
CA LEU A 370 8.14 -3.16 -3.48
C LEU A 370 8.01 -3.45 -1.99
N LEU A 371 8.35 -4.68 -1.60
CA LEU A 371 8.45 -5.16 -0.23
C LEU A 371 9.95 -5.28 0.10
N SER A 372 10.51 -4.36 0.89
CA SER A 372 11.98 -4.21 1.02
C SER A 372 12.44 -4.17 2.48
N SER A 373 13.12 -5.22 2.95
CA SER A 373 13.58 -5.31 4.35
C SER A 373 14.95 -4.65 4.57
N THR A 374 15.11 -3.38 4.19
CA THR A 374 16.35 -2.62 4.44
C THR A 374 16.57 -2.26 5.91
N THR A 375 15.54 -2.41 6.75
CA THR A 375 15.66 -2.34 8.22
C THR A 375 15.36 -3.71 8.84
N GLN A 376 16.04 -4.04 9.93
CA GLN A 376 15.92 -5.36 10.58
C GLN A 376 14.47 -5.62 11.04
N GLY A 377 13.96 -6.81 10.70
CA GLY A 377 12.65 -7.29 11.14
C GLY A 377 11.47 -6.93 10.23
N ALA A 378 11.66 -6.13 9.18
CA ALA A 378 10.59 -5.80 8.23
C ALA A 378 10.03 -7.07 7.53
N SER A 379 8.78 -7.38 7.83
CA SER A 379 8.01 -8.55 7.37
C SER A 379 6.63 -8.09 6.90
N ALA A 380 6.10 -8.72 5.85
CA ALA A 380 4.80 -8.40 5.27
C ALA A 380 3.80 -9.56 5.45
N ASN A 381 3.58 -9.97 6.70
CA ASN A 381 2.77 -11.13 7.03
C ASN A 381 1.30 -10.97 6.66
N ASN A 382 0.68 -12.07 6.21
CA ASN A 382 -0.71 -12.13 5.79
C ASN A 382 -1.09 -11.04 4.77
N THR A 383 -0.17 -10.71 3.85
CA THR A 383 -0.42 -9.68 2.83
C THR A 383 -1.15 -10.29 1.64
N LEU A 384 -2.36 -9.78 1.36
CA LEU A 384 -3.19 -10.18 0.24
C LEU A 384 -3.08 -9.15 -0.88
N ILE A 385 -2.67 -9.58 -2.07
CA ILE A 385 -2.59 -8.79 -3.29
C ILE A 385 -3.59 -9.42 -4.28
N ARG A 386 -4.77 -8.82 -4.47
CA ARG A 386 -5.86 -9.41 -5.25
C ARG A 386 -6.43 -8.49 -6.35
N GLY A 387 -6.67 -9.01 -7.55
CA GLY A 387 -7.41 -8.30 -8.60
C GLY A 387 -6.70 -7.08 -9.19
N ASN A 388 -5.38 -6.98 -9.00
CA ASN A 388 -4.61 -5.79 -9.37
C ASN A 388 -4.24 -5.81 -10.87
N THR A 389 -4.16 -4.64 -11.51
CA THR A 389 -3.76 -4.51 -12.91
C THR A 389 -2.50 -3.66 -13.04
N PHE A 390 -1.43 -4.25 -13.57
CA PHE A 390 -0.16 -3.58 -13.83
C PHE A 390 0.05 -3.38 -15.33
N ARG A 391 0.26 -2.13 -15.77
CA ARG A 391 0.51 -1.76 -17.17
C ARG A 391 1.85 -1.05 -17.28
N THR A 392 2.69 -1.49 -18.21
CA THR A 392 4.03 -0.93 -18.53
C THR A 392 5.01 -0.82 -17.36
N THR A 393 4.71 -1.45 -16.21
CA THR A 393 5.60 -1.43 -15.05
C THR A 393 6.74 -2.43 -15.23
N THR A 394 7.99 -2.02 -15.01
CA THR A 394 9.15 -2.89 -15.25
C THR A 394 9.19 -4.10 -14.31
N THR A 395 8.75 -3.96 -13.05
CA THR A 395 8.56 -5.07 -12.09
C THR A 395 7.26 -4.90 -11.30
N PRO A 396 6.14 -5.54 -11.67
CA PRO A 396 4.87 -5.46 -10.95
C PRO A 396 4.96 -5.67 -9.44
N ILE A 397 5.61 -6.75 -9.00
CA ILE A 397 5.70 -7.12 -7.58
C ILE A 397 7.13 -7.60 -7.29
N SER A 398 7.80 -6.95 -6.35
CA SER A 398 9.14 -7.32 -5.88
C SER A 398 9.14 -7.47 -4.35
N LEU A 399 9.59 -8.61 -3.84
CA LEU A 399 10.01 -8.77 -2.45
C LEU A 399 11.51 -9.01 -2.42
N THR A 400 12.23 -8.24 -1.61
CA THR A 400 13.67 -8.38 -1.41
C THR A 400 13.99 -8.34 0.08
N THR A 401 14.03 -9.51 0.72
CA THR A 401 14.47 -9.62 2.12
C THR A 401 16.00 -9.64 2.21
N LEU A 402 16.62 -8.55 2.66
CA LEU A 402 18.06 -8.43 2.86
C LEU A 402 18.44 -8.59 4.34
N GLY A 403 18.30 -9.81 4.88
CA GLY A 403 18.54 -10.07 6.30
C GLY A 403 19.00 -11.48 6.63
N ALA A 404 20.25 -11.64 7.06
CA ALA A 404 20.87 -12.92 7.44
C ALA A 404 20.41 -13.47 8.82
N SER A 405 19.32 -12.95 9.39
CA SER A 405 18.86 -13.25 10.75
C SER A 405 17.60 -14.14 10.84
N GLY A 406 17.07 -14.63 9.70
CA GLY A 406 15.94 -15.59 9.68
C GLY A 406 14.61 -15.05 10.22
N GLN A 407 14.46 -13.73 10.35
CA GLN A 407 13.37 -13.06 11.09
C GLN A 407 12.34 -12.35 10.19
N SER A 408 12.37 -12.57 8.87
CA SER A 408 11.54 -11.83 7.91
C SER A 408 10.84 -12.74 6.91
N ALA A 409 10.19 -13.79 7.43
CA ALA A 409 9.11 -14.45 6.73
C ALA A 409 8.08 -13.42 6.20
N ALA A 410 7.60 -13.64 4.98
CA ALA A 410 6.43 -12.95 4.45
C ALA A 410 5.47 -14.00 3.86
N VAL A 411 4.31 -14.17 4.51
CA VAL A 411 3.19 -14.94 3.97
C VAL A 411 2.41 -14.04 3.02
N LEU A 412 2.62 -14.25 1.71
CA LEU A 412 2.04 -13.45 0.63
C LEU A 412 1.01 -14.27 -0.14
N ARG A 413 -0.17 -13.72 -0.40
CA ARG A 413 -1.18 -14.29 -1.31
C ARG A 413 -1.35 -13.35 -2.50
N ILE A 414 -0.96 -13.77 -3.70
CA ILE A 414 -1.05 -12.99 -4.95
C ILE A 414 -2.06 -13.68 -5.87
N ILE A 415 -3.23 -13.07 -6.04
CA ILE A 415 -4.41 -13.70 -6.64
C ILE A 415 -5.05 -12.78 -7.70
N ASP A 416 -5.64 -13.35 -8.75
CA ASP A 416 -6.45 -12.63 -9.77
C ASP A 416 -5.72 -11.42 -10.42
N THR A 417 -4.39 -11.40 -10.44
CA THR A 417 -3.61 -10.22 -10.83
C THR A 417 -3.18 -10.27 -12.30
N LEU A 418 -3.39 -9.15 -13.00
CA LEU A 418 -3.11 -8.96 -14.42
C LEU A 418 -1.85 -8.10 -14.63
N MET A 419 -0.88 -8.61 -15.37
CA MET A 419 0.41 -7.97 -15.64
C MET A 419 0.62 -7.82 -17.16
N LEU A 420 0.63 -6.58 -17.66
CA LEU A 420 0.63 -6.25 -19.09
C LEU A 420 1.87 -5.45 -19.49
N SER A 421 2.63 -5.97 -20.46
CA SER A 421 3.82 -5.31 -21.03
C SER A 421 4.87 -5.00 -19.96
N THR A 422 5.17 -5.99 -19.13
CA THR A 422 6.10 -5.84 -17.99
C THR A 422 7.50 -6.33 -18.36
N GLY A 423 8.51 -5.97 -17.56
CA GLY A 423 9.88 -6.45 -17.72
C GLY A 423 10.07 -7.78 -17.00
N SER A 424 10.37 -7.69 -15.71
CA SER A 424 10.09 -8.76 -14.75
C SER A 424 8.58 -8.87 -14.49
N GLY A 425 8.12 -9.95 -13.88
CA GLY A 425 6.77 -10.05 -13.33
C GLY A 425 6.77 -9.97 -11.80
N ILE A 426 6.46 -11.10 -11.16
CA ILE A 426 6.56 -11.30 -9.71
C ILE A 426 7.96 -11.83 -9.38
N SER A 427 8.68 -11.16 -8.47
CA SER A 427 10.00 -11.62 -7.98
C SER A 427 10.03 -11.60 -6.46
N LEU A 428 10.03 -12.78 -5.82
CA LEU A 428 9.99 -12.91 -4.36
C LEU A 428 11.25 -13.56 -3.81
N THR A 429 12.03 -12.80 -3.05
CA THR A 429 13.20 -13.30 -2.31
C THR A 429 12.89 -13.44 -0.83
N GLY A 430 13.09 -14.63 -0.26
CA GLY A 430 12.98 -14.94 1.18
C GLY A 430 11.56 -15.04 1.76
N ALA A 431 10.55 -15.23 0.91
CA ALA A 431 9.17 -15.44 1.36
C ALA A 431 9.01 -16.84 1.99
N GLU A 432 8.29 -16.95 3.11
CA GLU A 432 8.15 -18.24 3.82
C GLU A 432 7.11 -19.15 3.17
N SER A 433 5.99 -18.58 2.68
CA SER A 433 4.89 -19.34 2.07
C SER A 433 4.11 -18.52 1.03
N PRO A 434 4.74 -18.02 -0.06
CA PRO A 434 4.05 -17.36 -1.15
C PRO A 434 3.06 -18.29 -1.87
N TYR A 435 1.82 -17.83 -1.99
CA TYR A 435 0.74 -18.46 -2.74
C TYR A 435 0.36 -17.56 -3.92
N ILE A 436 0.71 -17.97 -5.14
CA ILE A 436 0.53 -17.22 -6.39
C ILE A 436 -0.49 -17.97 -7.24
N ASN A 437 -1.76 -17.52 -7.26
CA ASN A 437 -2.86 -18.23 -7.93
C ASN A 437 -3.62 -17.38 -8.96
N ASN A 438 -4.01 -17.95 -10.10
CA ASN A 438 -4.91 -17.33 -11.08
C ASN A 438 -4.44 -15.95 -11.60
N ASN A 439 -3.13 -15.78 -11.80
CA ASN A 439 -2.57 -14.53 -12.32
C ASN A 439 -2.29 -14.65 -13.82
N THR A 440 -2.50 -13.56 -14.56
CA THR A 440 -2.21 -13.49 -16.01
C THR A 440 -1.06 -12.52 -16.25
N ALA A 441 0.01 -13.00 -16.88
CA ALA A 441 1.16 -12.20 -17.27
C ALA A 441 1.36 -12.21 -18.79
N ASN A 442 1.59 -11.04 -19.36
CA ASN A 442 2.08 -10.86 -20.72
C ASN A 442 3.36 -10.04 -20.66
N ALA A 443 4.49 -10.75 -20.53
CA ALA A 443 5.80 -10.14 -20.37
C ALA A 443 6.34 -9.65 -21.72
N THR A 444 7.16 -8.60 -21.68
CA THR A 444 8.03 -8.25 -22.81
C THR A 444 9.25 -9.16 -22.83
N THR A 445 10.13 -9.02 -23.83
CA THR A 445 11.30 -9.89 -24.06
C THR A 445 12.46 -9.67 -23.06
N SER A 446 12.14 -9.50 -21.77
CA SER A 446 13.10 -9.33 -20.68
C SER A 446 14.03 -10.54 -20.53
N THR A 447 15.18 -10.34 -19.87
CA THR A 447 16.07 -11.43 -19.44
C THR A 447 15.70 -12.00 -18.07
N THR A 448 14.74 -11.38 -17.37
CA THR A 448 14.27 -11.81 -16.04
C THR A 448 13.08 -12.79 -16.13
N PRO A 449 12.91 -13.67 -15.13
CA PRO A 449 11.73 -14.52 -15.01
C PRO A 449 10.46 -13.72 -14.72
N THR A 450 9.32 -14.24 -15.19
CA THR A 450 7.99 -13.64 -14.97
C THR A 450 7.40 -14.02 -13.60
N ILE A 451 7.70 -15.23 -13.10
CA ILE A 451 7.53 -15.58 -11.69
C ILE A 451 8.87 -16.09 -11.18
N ALA A 452 9.40 -15.46 -10.13
CA ALA A 452 10.67 -15.81 -9.51
C ALA A 452 10.45 -16.06 -8.01
N LEU A 453 10.82 -17.25 -7.53
CA LEU A 453 10.91 -17.56 -6.10
C LEU A 453 12.37 -17.85 -5.77
N PHE A 454 12.96 -17.04 -4.88
CA PHE A 454 14.37 -17.13 -4.47
C PHE A 454 14.48 -17.27 -2.95
N ASN A 455 15.23 -18.26 -2.48
CA ASN A 455 15.39 -18.59 -1.05
C ASN A 455 14.05 -18.70 -0.29
N ALA A 456 12.97 -19.13 -0.96
CA ALA A 456 11.67 -19.29 -0.32
C ALA A 456 11.55 -20.66 0.37
N THR A 457 10.94 -20.69 1.56
CA THR A 457 10.89 -21.90 2.40
C THR A 457 9.97 -22.97 1.80
N GLN A 458 8.76 -22.56 1.42
CA GLN A 458 7.83 -23.31 0.58
C GLN A 458 7.05 -22.34 -0.31
N GLY A 459 6.55 -22.75 -1.47
CA GLY A 459 5.77 -21.88 -2.34
C GLY A 459 4.80 -22.63 -3.24
N ILE A 460 3.70 -21.99 -3.64
CA ILE A 460 2.70 -22.55 -4.55
C ILE A 460 2.44 -21.56 -5.68
N VAL A 461 2.56 -22.01 -6.92
CA VAL A 461 2.33 -21.26 -8.16
C VAL A 461 1.27 -22.03 -8.94
N SER A 462 0.01 -21.59 -8.87
CA SER A 462 -1.16 -22.32 -9.37
C SER A 462 -2.02 -21.55 -10.38
N ASN A 463 -2.58 -22.22 -11.39
CA ASN A 463 -3.52 -21.63 -12.38
C ASN A 463 -3.03 -20.36 -13.10
N ASN A 464 -1.72 -20.09 -13.17
CA ASN A 464 -1.22 -18.85 -13.76
C ASN A 464 -1.05 -18.98 -15.28
N THR A 465 -1.46 -17.96 -16.04
CA THR A 465 -1.22 -17.87 -17.48
C THR A 465 -0.04 -16.94 -17.74
N ILE A 466 1.02 -17.42 -18.40
CA ILE A 466 2.23 -16.64 -18.72
C ILE A 466 2.47 -16.67 -20.23
N ASN A 467 2.39 -15.49 -20.85
CA ASN A 467 2.55 -15.30 -22.29
C ASN A 467 3.82 -14.48 -22.62
N ASN A 468 4.48 -14.81 -23.74
CA ASN A 468 5.62 -14.09 -24.34
C ASN A 468 6.88 -13.93 -23.45
N ALA A 469 6.91 -14.58 -22.29
CA ALA A 469 8.00 -14.48 -21.33
C ALA A 469 9.23 -15.23 -21.81
N ARG A 470 10.40 -14.58 -21.89
CA ARG A 470 11.67 -15.28 -22.21
C ARG A 470 11.93 -16.43 -21.23
N HIS A 471 11.73 -16.16 -19.94
CA HIS A 471 11.79 -17.14 -18.85
C HIS A 471 10.44 -17.05 -18.09
N SER A 472 9.68 -18.14 -18.02
CA SER A 472 8.34 -18.09 -17.40
C SER A 472 8.41 -18.13 -15.89
N VAL A 473 8.89 -19.25 -15.33
CA VAL A 473 9.02 -19.46 -13.89
C VAL A 473 10.46 -19.82 -13.53
N ARG A 474 11.02 -19.21 -12.49
CA ARG A 474 12.31 -19.62 -11.90
C ARG A 474 12.15 -19.90 -10.40
N LEU A 475 12.66 -21.04 -9.97
CA LEU A 475 12.60 -21.52 -8.59
C LEU A 475 14.03 -21.77 -8.07
N ILE A 476 14.31 -21.20 -6.90
CA ILE A 476 15.47 -21.48 -6.04
C ILE A 476 14.89 -21.52 -4.61
N THR A 477 14.42 -22.67 -4.15
CA THR A 477 13.52 -22.77 -2.97
C THR A 477 13.69 -24.12 -2.28
N SER A 478 13.60 -24.20 -0.95
CA SER A 478 13.61 -25.52 -0.29
C SER A 478 12.36 -26.36 -0.58
N ARG A 479 11.21 -25.73 -0.90
CA ARG A 479 10.04 -26.41 -1.48
C ARG A 479 9.30 -25.52 -2.48
N ALA A 480 8.78 -26.09 -3.58
CA ALA A 480 7.83 -25.39 -4.44
C ALA A 480 6.88 -26.33 -5.22
N THR A 481 5.62 -25.93 -5.35
CA THR A 481 4.61 -26.61 -6.18
C THR A 481 4.17 -25.69 -7.32
N LEU A 482 4.27 -26.17 -8.57
CA LEU A 482 3.62 -25.59 -9.74
C LEU A 482 2.41 -26.47 -10.08
N GLN A 483 1.22 -25.91 -10.21
CA GLN A 483 -0.01 -26.64 -10.49
C GLN A 483 -0.85 -25.92 -11.56
N ASP A 484 -1.42 -26.63 -12.53
CA ASP A 484 -2.43 -26.08 -13.48
C ASP A 484 -2.00 -24.80 -14.26
N ASN A 485 -0.70 -24.52 -14.40
CA ASN A 485 -0.24 -23.29 -15.06
C ASN A 485 -0.25 -23.44 -16.59
N LEU A 486 -0.45 -22.33 -17.31
CA LEU A 486 -0.47 -22.26 -18.77
C LEU A 486 0.65 -21.37 -19.28
N LEU A 487 1.61 -21.94 -20.01
CA LEU A 487 2.81 -21.26 -20.51
C LEU A 487 2.78 -21.18 -22.05
N VAL A 488 2.91 -19.96 -22.60
CA VAL A 488 2.64 -19.66 -24.03
C VAL A 488 3.71 -18.72 -24.60
N ASP A 489 4.28 -19.08 -25.75
CA ASP A 489 5.34 -18.34 -26.46
C ASP A 489 6.58 -18.05 -25.59
N THR A 490 6.95 -19.01 -24.73
CA THR A 490 8.04 -18.85 -23.75
C THR A 490 9.31 -19.63 -24.11
N PRO A 491 10.41 -18.98 -24.57
CA PRO A 491 11.67 -19.66 -24.93
C PRO A 491 12.27 -20.61 -23.88
N LEU A 492 12.17 -20.26 -22.58
CA LEU A 492 12.47 -21.15 -21.44
C LEU A 492 11.26 -21.20 -20.51
N GLY A 493 10.72 -22.39 -20.30
CA GLY A 493 9.49 -22.60 -19.53
C GLY A 493 9.69 -22.45 -18.03
N VAL A 494 10.06 -23.55 -17.37
CA VAL A 494 10.36 -23.60 -15.92
C VAL A 494 11.85 -23.83 -15.71
N VAL A 495 12.49 -23.03 -14.85
CA VAL A 495 13.90 -23.18 -14.45
C VAL A 495 13.96 -23.47 -12.96
N ILE A 496 14.49 -24.63 -12.58
CA ILE A 496 14.75 -25.03 -11.19
C ILE A 496 16.26 -25.08 -10.97
N ASN A 497 16.74 -24.44 -9.90
CA ASN A 497 18.17 -24.34 -9.59
C ASN A 497 18.36 -24.30 -8.08
N ASP A 498 19.17 -25.21 -7.52
CA ASP A 498 19.35 -25.35 -6.07
C ASP A 498 20.82 -25.23 -5.65
N THR A 499 21.51 -24.21 -6.17
CA THR A 499 22.91 -23.96 -5.82
C THR A 499 23.01 -23.35 -4.42
N GLY A 500 23.11 -24.20 -3.40
CA GLY A 500 23.57 -23.83 -2.05
C GLY A 500 22.56 -23.92 -0.90
N TRP A 501 21.41 -24.56 -1.10
CA TRP A 501 20.46 -24.89 -0.02
C TRP A 501 20.35 -26.42 0.18
N PRO A 502 19.75 -26.90 1.30
CA PRO A 502 19.43 -28.32 1.44
C PRO A 502 18.42 -28.76 0.37
N ALA A 503 18.72 -29.89 -0.29
CA ALA A 503 18.08 -30.39 -1.50
C ALA A 503 16.55 -30.25 -1.49
N GLY A 504 16.03 -29.38 -2.36
CA GLY A 504 14.63 -29.00 -2.36
C GLY A 504 13.66 -30.08 -2.90
N GLU A 505 12.44 -30.05 -2.37
CA GLU A 505 11.31 -30.85 -2.88
C GLU A 505 10.46 -30.00 -3.83
N TYR A 506 10.37 -30.42 -5.09
CA TYR A 506 9.65 -29.68 -6.12
C TYR A 506 8.54 -30.54 -6.71
N THR A 507 7.36 -29.98 -6.90
CA THR A 507 6.27 -30.64 -7.63
C THR A 507 5.88 -29.79 -8.82
N ILE A 508 5.78 -30.39 -10.01
CA ILE A 508 5.15 -29.78 -11.17
C ILE A 508 3.96 -30.68 -11.53
N ASP A 509 2.75 -30.13 -11.50
CA ASP A 509 1.52 -30.84 -11.81
C ASP A 509 0.72 -30.07 -12.87
N ASN A 510 0.11 -30.82 -13.80
CA ASN A 510 -0.81 -30.38 -14.86
C ASN A 510 -0.41 -29.06 -15.60
N THR A 511 0.88 -28.74 -15.66
CA THR A 511 1.36 -27.47 -16.20
C THR A 511 1.58 -27.59 -17.71
N THR A 512 0.79 -26.83 -18.48
CA THR A 512 0.63 -26.95 -19.93
C THR A 512 1.50 -25.95 -20.68
N PHE A 513 2.11 -26.40 -21.78
CA PHE A 513 2.96 -25.59 -22.66
C PHE A 513 2.35 -25.56 -24.06
N LEU A 514 1.72 -24.46 -24.48
CA LEU A 514 0.97 -24.40 -25.76
C LEU A 514 1.85 -24.32 -27.01
N THR A 515 3.06 -23.78 -26.86
CA THR A 515 4.08 -23.71 -27.90
C THR A 515 5.38 -24.24 -27.29
N PRO A 516 5.95 -25.37 -27.75
CA PRO A 516 7.06 -26.02 -27.07
C PRO A 516 8.28 -25.08 -26.96
N PRO A 517 8.73 -24.74 -25.74
CA PRO A 517 9.96 -23.97 -25.52
C PRO A 517 11.20 -24.61 -26.15
N ARG A 518 12.30 -23.85 -26.22
CA ARG A 518 13.61 -24.42 -26.56
C ARG A 518 14.11 -25.35 -25.45
N GLU A 519 13.87 -24.98 -24.20
CA GLU A 519 13.99 -25.88 -23.04
C GLU A 519 12.75 -25.66 -22.17
N SER A 520 11.91 -26.69 -22.05
CA SER A 520 10.58 -26.58 -21.45
C SER A 520 10.62 -26.62 -19.94
N ILE A 521 11.47 -27.50 -19.42
CA ILE A 521 11.85 -27.58 -18.01
C ILE A 521 13.37 -27.70 -18.00
N HIS A 522 14.05 -26.84 -17.24
CA HIS A 522 15.49 -26.87 -17.02
C HIS A 522 15.74 -27.09 -15.53
N ILE A 523 16.27 -28.26 -15.17
CA ILE A 523 16.60 -28.61 -13.78
C ILE A 523 18.13 -28.63 -13.64
N SER A 524 18.69 -27.77 -12.78
CA SER A 524 20.10 -27.84 -12.41
C SER A 524 20.32 -28.40 -11.00
N ASP A 525 21.19 -29.42 -10.92
CA ASP A 525 21.58 -30.19 -9.73
C ASP A 525 20.54 -31.22 -9.24
N THR A 526 20.99 -32.13 -8.37
CA THR A 526 20.23 -33.33 -7.96
C THR A 526 19.10 -32.97 -7.00
N LEU A 527 17.86 -33.15 -7.44
CA LEU A 527 16.67 -32.63 -6.77
C LEU A 527 15.53 -33.64 -6.66
N ASN A 528 14.75 -33.53 -5.58
CA ASN A 528 13.53 -34.32 -5.36
C ASN A 528 12.36 -33.67 -6.13
N VAL A 529 12.46 -33.67 -7.46
CA VAL A 529 11.41 -33.15 -8.35
C VAL A 529 10.43 -34.28 -8.70
N THR A 530 9.14 -34.08 -8.46
CA THR A 530 8.04 -34.95 -8.92
C THR A 530 7.32 -34.23 -10.05
N ILE A 531 7.00 -34.92 -11.16
CA ILE A 531 6.28 -34.30 -12.30
C ILE A 531 5.10 -35.15 -12.76
N THR A 532 3.89 -34.66 -12.49
CA THR A 532 2.61 -35.25 -12.87
C THR A 532 1.92 -34.45 -13.99
N GLY A 533 1.04 -35.11 -14.73
CA GLY A 533 0.44 -34.56 -15.95
C GLY A 533 1.27 -34.82 -17.23
N PRO A 534 0.82 -34.31 -18.39
CA PRO A 534 1.50 -34.49 -19.67
C PRO A 534 2.80 -33.67 -19.72
N LEU A 535 3.93 -34.32 -20.02
CA LEU A 535 5.23 -33.65 -20.07
C LEU A 535 5.51 -33.08 -21.47
N PRO A 536 6.03 -31.84 -21.57
CA PRO A 536 6.42 -31.27 -22.85
C PRO A 536 7.64 -32.00 -23.44
N ALA A 537 7.80 -31.95 -24.77
CA ALA A 537 9.11 -32.23 -25.38
C ALA A 537 10.16 -31.23 -24.86
N ASN A 538 11.45 -31.59 -24.94
CA ASN A 538 12.59 -30.75 -24.53
C ASN A 538 12.70 -30.51 -23.00
N ILE A 539 12.55 -31.56 -22.19
CA ILE A 539 13.01 -31.53 -20.78
C ILE A 539 14.56 -31.56 -20.78
N THR A 540 15.19 -30.64 -20.05
CA THR A 540 16.62 -30.60 -19.79
C THR A 540 16.91 -30.83 -18.31
N ILE A 541 17.79 -31.77 -18.01
CA ILE A 541 18.24 -32.10 -16.65
C ILE A 541 19.76 -32.07 -16.64
N GLN A 542 20.37 -31.26 -15.78
CA GLN A 542 21.80 -31.00 -15.81
C GLN A 542 22.40 -30.99 -14.40
N ASN A 543 23.47 -31.73 -14.16
CA ASN A 543 24.40 -31.46 -13.07
C ASN A 543 25.19 -30.20 -13.41
N SER A 544 25.28 -29.22 -12.51
CA SER A 544 25.85 -27.88 -12.77
C SER A 544 27.27 -27.87 -13.35
N THR A 545 28.03 -28.97 -13.23
CA THR A 545 29.43 -29.02 -13.67
C THR A 545 29.78 -30.03 -14.77
N THR A 546 29.04 -31.14 -14.95
CA THR A 546 29.56 -32.26 -15.76
C THR A 546 28.61 -33.02 -16.69
N THR A 547 27.30 -33.11 -16.42
CA THR A 547 26.41 -33.99 -17.21
C THR A 547 25.05 -33.35 -17.47
N ARG A 548 24.59 -33.38 -18.72
CA ARG A 548 23.27 -32.89 -19.16
C ARG A 548 22.54 -33.95 -19.98
N ILE A 549 21.30 -34.26 -19.61
CA ILE A 549 20.31 -34.98 -20.43
C ILE A 549 19.39 -33.94 -21.08
N THR A 550 18.97 -34.19 -22.32
CA THR A 550 17.88 -33.46 -22.97
C THR A 550 16.98 -34.46 -23.72
N LEU A 551 15.76 -34.62 -23.22
CA LEU A 551 14.77 -35.58 -23.76
C LEU A 551 14.11 -35.00 -25.02
N THR A 552 14.17 -35.74 -26.13
CA THR A 552 13.77 -35.26 -27.46
C THR A 552 12.33 -35.63 -27.84
N SER A 553 11.66 -36.46 -27.03
CA SER A 553 10.25 -36.84 -27.18
C SER A 553 9.44 -36.40 -25.95
N PRO A 554 8.11 -36.16 -26.08
CA PRO A 554 7.23 -35.98 -24.92
C PRO A 554 7.22 -37.22 -24.02
N LEU A 555 6.89 -37.03 -22.75
CA LEU A 555 6.70 -38.11 -21.78
C LEU A 555 5.26 -38.08 -21.22
N HIS A 556 4.85 -39.19 -20.62
CA HIS A 556 3.63 -39.27 -19.82
C HIS A 556 3.94 -39.30 -18.32
N ALA A 557 2.92 -39.04 -17.51
CA ALA A 557 3.04 -38.61 -16.12
C ALA A 557 3.73 -39.61 -15.18
N HIS A 558 4.38 -39.10 -14.13
CA HIS A 558 5.11 -39.93 -13.16
C HIS A 558 4.86 -39.48 -11.72
N THR A 559 4.80 -40.45 -10.78
CA THR A 559 4.44 -40.19 -9.36
C THR A 559 5.59 -40.48 -8.38
N ARG A 560 6.84 -40.47 -8.86
CA ARG A 560 8.07 -40.73 -8.08
C ARG A 560 9.02 -39.53 -8.19
N HIS A 561 10.00 -39.46 -7.30
CA HIS A 561 11.00 -38.40 -7.37
C HIS A 561 12.02 -38.68 -8.48
N LEU A 562 12.42 -37.62 -9.18
CA LEU A 562 13.44 -37.68 -10.23
C LEU A 562 14.80 -38.19 -9.73
N SER A 563 15.10 -38.04 -8.44
CA SER A 563 16.28 -38.57 -7.76
C SER A 563 16.27 -40.10 -7.58
N ASP A 564 15.10 -40.74 -7.53
CA ASP A 564 14.98 -42.22 -7.53
C ASP A 564 15.27 -42.81 -8.92
N ILE A 565 15.10 -41.98 -9.97
CA ILE A 565 15.04 -42.39 -11.37
C ILE A 565 16.32 -41.99 -12.12
N ILE A 566 16.88 -40.81 -11.85
CA ILE A 566 18.05 -40.25 -12.55
C ILE A 566 19.19 -39.98 -11.58
N SER A 567 20.39 -40.42 -11.95
CA SER A 567 21.64 -40.02 -11.28
C SER A 567 22.62 -39.45 -12.31
N LEU A 568 23.03 -38.19 -12.09
CA LEU A 568 23.98 -37.47 -12.93
C LEU A 568 25.26 -37.18 -12.13
N THR A 569 26.32 -37.91 -12.43
CA THR A 569 27.65 -37.69 -11.84
C THR A 569 28.67 -37.47 -12.95
N ASN A 570 29.92 -37.18 -12.58
CA ASN A 570 30.98 -36.88 -13.55
C ASN A 570 31.15 -38.05 -14.52
N ASN A 571 31.02 -37.75 -15.82
CA ASN A 571 31.10 -38.69 -16.94
C ASN A 571 29.95 -39.72 -17.04
N LEU A 572 28.95 -39.68 -16.15
CA LEU A 572 27.90 -40.70 -16.01
C LEU A 572 26.48 -40.10 -16.08
N ALA A 573 25.63 -40.69 -16.90
CA ALA A 573 24.18 -40.47 -16.94
C ALA A 573 23.45 -41.80 -16.70
N TYR A 574 22.76 -41.93 -15.57
CA TYR A 574 21.94 -43.09 -15.22
C TYR A 574 20.45 -42.78 -15.28
N LEU A 575 19.67 -43.67 -15.91
CA LEU A 575 18.22 -43.79 -15.74
C LEU A 575 17.87 -45.19 -15.22
N ASN A 576 17.06 -45.26 -14.17
CA ASN A 576 16.40 -46.47 -13.69
C ASN A 576 15.10 -46.71 -14.48
N SER A 577 15.20 -47.21 -15.72
CA SER A 577 14.04 -47.55 -16.54
C SER A 577 13.20 -48.73 -16.01
N THR A 578 13.65 -49.43 -14.97
CA THR A 578 12.83 -50.41 -14.22
C THR A 578 11.78 -49.71 -13.33
N LEU A 579 12.11 -48.53 -12.77
CA LEU A 579 11.14 -47.67 -12.07
C LEU A 579 10.37 -46.74 -13.01
N ALA A 580 10.91 -46.51 -14.21
CA ALA A 580 10.46 -45.50 -15.17
C ALA A 580 10.47 -46.00 -16.63
N PRO A 581 9.66 -47.01 -17.00
CA PRO A 581 9.71 -47.64 -18.32
C PRO A 581 9.38 -46.70 -19.48
N GLU A 582 8.52 -45.69 -19.28
CA GLU A 582 8.20 -44.67 -20.28
C GLU A 582 9.34 -43.65 -20.50
N TRP A 583 10.29 -43.53 -19.58
CA TRP A 583 11.51 -42.72 -19.76
C TRP A 583 12.55 -43.42 -20.66
N ASN A 584 12.31 -44.67 -21.06
CA ASN A 584 13.13 -45.44 -22.00
C ASN A 584 12.96 -44.96 -23.47
N THR A 585 13.01 -43.65 -23.68
CA THR A 585 12.81 -42.96 -24.96
C THR A 585 14.14 -42.45 -25.53
N SER A 586 14.10 -41.92 -26.76
CA SER A 586 15.23 -41.20 -27.35
C SER A 586 15.59 -39.92 -26.59
N ALA A 587 16.89 -39.63 -26.52
CA ALA A 587 17.43 -38.51 -25.78
C ALA A 587 18.80 -38.07 -26.32
N ARG A 588 19.19 -36.83 -26.02
CA ARG A 588 20.55 -36.34 -26.19
C ARG A 588 21.25 -36.29 -24.83
N ILE A 589 22.42 -36.91 -24.72
CA ILE A 589 23.28 -36.84 -23.54
C ILE A 589 24.52 -36.01 -23.90
N SER A 590 24.84 -35.04 -23.05
CA SER A 590 25.98 -34.14 -23.19
C SER A 590 26.85 -34.24 -21.94
N LEU A 591 28.12 -34.55 -22.11
CA LEU A 591 29.07 -34.79 -21.02
C LEU A 591 30.21 -33.77 -21.14
N HIS A 592 30.34 -32.92 -20.12
CA HIS A 592 31.18 -31.71 -20.10
C HIS A 592 32.44 -31.92 -19.27
N ASN A 593 33.46 -31.09 -19.49
CA ASN A 593 34.73 -31.09 -18.73
C ASN A 593 35.45 -32.46 -18.74
N LEU A 594 35.36 -33.19 -19.85
CA LEU A 594 36.00 -34.49 -20.02
C LEU A 594 37.52 -34.36 -20.22
N ASN A 595 38.29 -34.88 -19.28
CA ASN A 595 39.76 -34.92 -19.34
C ASN A 595 40.32 -36.10 -20.15
N PHE A 596 39.57 -36.56 -21.16
CA PHE A 596 39.91 -37.72 -22.00
C PHE A 596 40.50 -37.27 -23.35
N LEU A 597 41.59 -37.90 -23.77
CA LEU A 597 42.20 -37.74 -25.09
C LEU A 597 41.34 -38.39 -26.17
N ASP A 598 40.84 -39.60 -25.93
CA ASP A 598 39.93 -40.34 -26.83
C ASP A 598 38.66 -40.83 -26.09
N PRO A 599 37.67 -39.94 -25.86
CA PRO A 599 36.42 -40.28 -25.19
C PRO A 599 35.55 -41.23 -26.04
N GLN A 600 35.33 -42.44 -25.53
CA GLN A 600 34.49 -43.48 -26.13
C GLN A 600 33.20 -43.69 -25.30
N PRO A 601 32.02 -43.86 -25.93
CA PRO A 601 30.74 -44.00 -25.24
C PRO A 601 30.49 -45.46 -24.83
N TYR A 602 30.16 -45.64 -23.56
CA TYR A 602 29.82 -46.93 -22.98
C TYR A 602 28.38 -46.97 -22.48
N ILE A 603 27.74 -48.12 -22.68
CA ILE A 603 26.38 -48.43 -22.20
C ILE A 603 26.43 -49.58 -21.19
N ARG A 604 25.50 -49.57 -20.23
CA ARG A 604 25.16 -50.73 -19.41
C ARG A 604 23.74 -51.19 -19.76
N PHE A 605 23.60 -52.47 -20.13
CA PHE A 605 22.30 -53.04 -20.56
C PHE A 605 21.41 -53.53 -19.40
N LEU A 606 21.99 -53.71 -18.20
CA LEU A 606 21.34 -54.23 -17.00
C LEU A 606 21.97 -53.55 -15.78
N ASP A 607 21.19 -53.18 -14.75
CA ASP A 607 21.70 -52.46 -13.57
C ASP A 607 22.93 -53.14 -12.92
N TYR A 608 22.97 -54.47 -12.94
CA TYR A 608 24.01 -55.33 -12.36
C TYR A 608 25.21 -55.63 -13.27
N GLY A 609 25.25 -55.08 -14.48
CA GLY A 609 26.21 -55.46 -15.54
C GLY A 609 27.52 -54.66 -15.59
N SER A 610 28.48 -55.21 -16.33
CA SER A 610 29.63 -54.45 -16.87
C SER A 610 29.17 -53.40 -17.88
N PHE A 611 29.99 -52.37 -18.06
CA PHE A 611 29.88 -51.46 -19.21
C PHE A 611 30.39 -52.15 -20.49
N HIS A 612 29.86 -51.73 -21.64
CA HIS A 612 30.24 -52.18 -22.97
C HIS A 612 30.31 -51.00 -23.94
N ASN A 613 31.15 -51.07 -24.99
CA ASN A 613 31.15 -50.10 -26.08
C ASN A 613 29.73 -49.93 -26.64
N CYS A 614 29.21 -48.70 -26.65
CA CYS A 614 27.85 -48.47 -27.12
C CYS A 614 27.77 -48.70 -28.65
N PRO A 615 26.91 -49.61 -29.15
CA PRO A 615 26.76 -49.84 -30.58
C PRO A 615 26.24 -48.59 -31.30
N PRO A 616 26.66 -48.30 -32.55
CA PRO A 616 26.16 -47.16 -33.34
C PRO A 616 24.63 -47.15 -33.52
N MET A 617 24.00 -48.33 -33.50
CA MET A 617 22.54 -48.50 -33.54
C MET A 617 21.82 -48.16 -32.22
N ILE A 618 22.56 -47.77 -31.18
CA ILE A 618 22.02 -47.38 -29.86
C ILE A 618 22.51 -45.97 -29.50
N CYS A 619 23.81 -45.71 -29.58
CA CYS A 619 24.40 -44.36 -29.43
C CYS A 619 24.97 -43.89 -30.76
N THR A 620 24.53 -42.73 -31.26
CA THR A 620 25.23 -41.98 -32.31
C THR A 620 25.97 -40.81 -31.68
N THR A 621 27.30 -40.87 -31.63
CA THR A 621 28.13 -39.71 -31.30
C THR A 621 27.93 -38.63 -32.36
N LEU A 622 27.53 -37.44 -31.94
CA LEU A 622 27.30 -36.30 -32.82
C LEU A 622 28.58 -35.49 -33.01
N THR A 623 29.12 -35.02 -31.89
CA THR A 623 30.22 -34.06 -31.85
C THR A 623 30.99 -34.17 -30.53
N ARG A 624 32.31 -34.00 -30.63
CA ARG A 624 33.15 -33.55 -29.52
C ARG A 624 33.51 -32.09 -29.78
N ASP A 625 33.24 -31.22 -28.83
CA ASP A 625 33.78 -29.86 -28.82
C ASP A 625 35.11 -29.85 -28.04
N PRO A 626 36.26 -29.64 -28.71
CA PRO A 626 37.57 -29.60 -28.06
C PRO A 626 37.83 -28.29 -27.30
N LEU A 627 37.00 -27.25 -27.46
CA LEU A 627 37.15 -25.98 -26.73
C LEU A 627 36.49 -26.02 -25.35
N THR A 628 35.39 -26.76 -25.20
CA THR A 628 34.69 -26.95 -23.92
C THR A 628 34.89 -28.34 -23.30
N ASN A 629 35.63 -29.23 -23.97
CA ASN A 629 35.71 -30.66 -23.64
C ASN A 629 34.32 -31.29 -23.42
N THR A 630 33.36 -30.93 -24.27
CA THR A 630 32.01 -31.49 -24.28
C THR A 630 31.89 -32.60 -25.31
N TYR A 631 31.21 -33.69 -24.96
CA TYR A 631 30.88 -34.80 -25.85
C TYR A 631 29.37 -34.98 -25.92
N HIS A 632 28.81 -34.97 -27.14
CA HIS A 632 27.39 -35.11 -27.39
C HIS A 632 27.09 -36.45 -28.08
N LEU A 633 26.16 -37.21 -27.51
CA LEU A 633 25.67 -38.47 -28.06
C LEU A 633 24.14 -38.49 -28.05
N ASP A 634 23.53 -38.90 -29.16
CA ASP A 634 22.10 -39.19 -29.25
C ASP A 634 21.88 -40.68 -29.00
N VAL A 635 20.90 -41.01 -28.17
CA VAL A 635 20.49 -42.39 -27.85
C VAL A 635 19.05 -42.64 -28.28
N ASN A 636 18.75 -43.88 -28.70
CA ASN A 636 17.40 -44.27 -29.11
C ASN A 636 16.50 -44.79 -27.97
N HIS A 637 17.11 -45.15 -26.83
CA HIS A 637 16.46 -45.57 -25.59
C HIS A 637 17.42 -45.25 -24.41
N PHE A 638 16.99 -45.45 -23.15
CA PHE A 638 17.75 -44.92 -22.00
C PHE A 638 18.02 -45.95 -20.89
N THR A 639 19.30 -46.14 -20.55
CA THR A 639 19.80 -47.02 -19.48
C THR A 639 20.90 -46.30 -18.65
N THR A 640 22.04 -46.94 -18.38
CA THR A 640 23.26 -46.25 -17.90
C THR A 640 24.21 -45.96 -19.06
N TYR A 641 24.64 -44.70 -19.20
CA TYR A 641 25.68 -44.28 -20.13
C TYR A 641 26.86 -43.65 -19.39
N THR A 642 28.08 -43.94 -19.83
CA THR A 642 29.31 -43.31 -19.32
C THR A 642 30.32 -43.10 -20.43
N ILE A 643 31.26 -42.17 -20.25
CA ILE A 643 32.43 -41.99 -21.14
C ILE A 643 33.71 -42.44 -20.41
N GLY A 644 34.65 -43.00 -21.17
CA GLY A 644 36.02 -43.24 -20.73
C GLY A 644 36.96 -43.46 -21.93
N GLU A 645 38.17 -43.98 -21.69
CA GLU A 645 39.22 -44.18 -22.71
C GLU A 645 39.64 -45.64 -22.86
N GLY A 646 40.14 -45.99 -24.05
CA GLY A 646 40.69 -47.31 -24.39
C GLY A 646 39.60 -48.37 -24.56
N GLN A 647 39.78 -49.35 -25.45
CA GLN A 647 38.78 -50.39 -25.60
C GLN A 647 38.64 -51.20 -24.30
N LEU A 648 37.41 -51.26 -23.77
CA LEU A 648 37.04 -52.23 -22.75
C LEU A 648 37.37 -53.64 -23.25
N PRO A 649 37.77 -54.58 -22.37
CA PRO A 649 38.03 -55.96 -22.76
C PRO A 649 36.85 -56.53 -23.55
N GLN A 650 37.11 -56.90 -24.81
CA GLN A 650 36.10 -57.47 -25.71
C GLN A 650 35.40 -58.63 -24.99
N PRO A 651 34.05 -58.64 -24.88
CA PRO A 651 33.33 -59.77 -24.30
C PRO A 651 33.75 -61.06 -25.01
N ILE A 652 34.21 -62.04 -24.24
CA ILE A 652 34.68 -63.32 -24.79
C ILE A 652 33.54 -63.89 -25.65
N PRO A 653 33.77 -64.20 -26.96
CA PRO A 653 32.69 -64.60 -27.85
C PRO A 653 31.86 -65.74 -27.29
N ALA A 654 30.53 -65.66 -27.40
CA ALA A 654 29.60 -66.62 -26.81
C ALA A 654 29.80 -68.07 -27.31
N SER A 655 30.55 -68.26 -28.40
CA SER A 655 31.04 -69.56 -28.89
C SER A 655 32.07 -70.25 -27.97
N ALA A 656 32.49 -69.62 -26.87
CA ALA A 656 33.46 -70.17 -25.90
C ALA A 656 32.80 -70.78 -24.64
N LEU A 657 31.47 -70.74 -24.52
CA LEU A 657 30.76 -71.41 -23.41
C LEU A 657 30.45 -72.87 -23.78
N PRO A 658 30.87 -73.87 -22.97
CA PRO A 658 30.47 -75.25 -23.19
C PRO A 658 28.96 -75.41 -22.94
N ALA A 659 28.29 -76.20 -23.78
CA ALA A 659 26.84 -76.41 -23.68
C ALA A 659 26.46 -77.03 -22.32
N PRO A 660 25.39 -76.54 -21.65
CA PRO A 660 24.92 -77.14 -20.41
C PRO A 660 24.37 -78.55 -20.71
N SER A 661 24.96 -79.56 -20.09
CA SER A 661 24.48 -80.94 -20.19
C SER A 661 23.09 -81.09 -19.56
N GLU A 662 22.12 -81.59 -20.31
CA GLU A 662 20.86 -82.05 -19.75
C GLU A 662 21.12 -83.14 -18.70
N ASN A 663 20.48 -83.03 -17.52
CA ASN A 663 20.14 -84.23 -16.78
C ASN A 663 18.94 -84.04 -15.85
N ILE A 664 18.20 -85.12 -15.66
CA ILE A 664 16.87 -85.14 -15.04
C ILE A 664 16.99 -85.54 -13.57
N CYS A 665 16.21 -84.92 -12.69
CA CYS A 665 15.79 -85.56 -11.44
C CYS A 665 14.46 -84.99 -10.92
N CYS A 666 13.48 -85.86 -10.69
CA CYS A 666 12.24 -85.55 -9.98
C CYS A 666 12.28 -86.18 -8.58
N CYS A 667 11.80 -85.49 -7.54
CA CYS A 667 11.40 -86.15 -6.29
C CYS A 667 10.44 -85.27 -5.46
N ASN A 668 9.65 -85.90 -4.57
CA ASN A 668 8.55 -85.29 -3.80
C ASN A 668 8.88 -85.10 -2.31
N SER A 669 8.33 -84.03 -1.70
CA SER A 669 7.78 -83.99 -0.33
C SER A 669 7.04 -82.64 -0.12
N GLN A 670 5.87 -82.50 0.53
CA GLN A 670 5.24 -83.06 1.75
C GLN A 670 5.68 -82.39 3.07
N GLY A 671 4.71 -81.87 3.84
CA GLY A 671 4.85 -81.19 5.14
C GLY A 671 4.73 -79.65 5.05
N LEU A 672 3.66 -78.93 5.45
CA LEU A 672 2.87 -78.84 6.71
C LEU A 672 3.59 -78.22 7.93
N ALA A 673 3.32 -76.94 8.24
CA ALA A 673 3.14 -76.43 9.61
C ALA A 673 2.50 -75.01 9.68
N GLN A 674 1.34 -74.90 10.34
CA GLN A 674 0.87 -73.87 11.31
C GLN A 674 1.20 -72.36 11.07
N LYS A 675 0.19 -71.49 10.81
CA LYS A 675 -0.71 -70.73 11.75
C LYS A 675 -0.07 -69.45 12.38
N PRO A 676 -0.84 -68.42 12.84
CA PRO A 676 -2.30 -68.31 12.96
C PRO A 676 -2.93 -67.08 12.24
N SER A 677 -4.26 -66.89 12.39
CA SER A 677 -5.10 -65.91 11.66
C SER A 677 -6.07 -65.11 12.55
N VAL A 678 -6.47 -63.92 12.08
CA VAL A 678 -7.40 -62.90 12.66
C VAL A 678 -7.94 -62.08 11.45
N LEU A 679 -9.22 -61.80 11.15
CA LEU A 679 -10.56 -62.06 11.74
C LEU A 679 -10.87 -61.28 13.04
N PHE A 680 -11.65 -60.19 13.06
CA PHE A 680 -12.48 -59.46 12.06
C PHE A 680 -12.32 -57.92 12.29
N SER A 681 -13.01 -56.93 11.68
CA SER A 681 -14.19 -56.78 10.78
C SER A 681 -14.12 -55.37 10.10
N GLY A 682 -14.97 -54.93 9.17
CA GLY A 682 -16.11 -55.53 8.46
C GLY A 682 -16.98 -54.43 7.77
N ALA A 683 -17.90 -54.82 6.86
CA ALA A 683 -18.93 -54.02 6.14
C ALA A 683 -18.45 -52.78 5.32
N ALA A 684 -18.62 -52.61 4.00
CA ALA A 684 -19.43 -53.22 2.92
C ALA A 684 -20.79 -52.54 2.58
N PHE A 685 -20.74 -51.64 1.58
CA PHE A 685 -21.72 -51.44 0.47
C PHE A 685 -23.18 -50.93 0.80
N PRO A 686 -24.02 -50.50 -0.17
CA PRO A 686 -23.81 -49.27 -0.98
C PRO A 686 -25.11 -48.51 -1.42
N LEU A 687 -24.93 -47.50 -2.30
CA LEU A 687 -25.88 -46.93 -3.28
C LEU A 687 -27.13 -46.16 -2.79
N GLY A 688 -27.38 -45.03 -3.46
CA GLY A 688 -28.62 -44.23 -3.44
C GLY A 688 -28.48 -43.04 -4.39
N CYS A 689 -29.47 -42.82 -5.26
CA CYS A 689 -29.43 -41.77 -6.30
C CYS A 689 -30.42 -40.63 -6.01
N ASP A 690 -30.16 -39.48 -6.63
CA ASP A 690 -31.06 -38.38 -7.02
C ASP A 690 -32.23 -37.98 -6.12
N THR A 691 -32.29 -36.69 -5.79
CA THR A 691 -33.41 -35.85 -6.26
C THR A 691 -33.02 -34.37 -6.25
N ALA A 692 -33.53 -33.60 -7.22
CA ALA A 692 -33.35 -32.15 -7.27
C ALA A 692 -34.45 -31.44 -6.47
N ALA A 693 -34.17 -30.22 -6.02
CA ALA A 693 -35.16 -29.29 -5.49
C ALA A 693 -34.87 -27.88 -6.01
N GLU A 694 -35.80 -27.33 -6.80
CA GLU A 694 -35.81 -25.92 -7.14
C GLU A 694 -36.20 -25.09 -5.91
N PHE A 695 -35.63 -23.89 -5.78
CA PHE A 695 -36.23 -22.83 -4.96
C PHE A 695 -36.16 -21.50 -5.72
N VAL A 696 -37.33 -20.96 -6.01
CA VAL A 696 -37.52 -19.65 -6.66
C VAL A 696 -38.39 -18.80 -5.74
N GLU A 697 -37.81 -17.78 -5.12
CA GLU A 697 -38.57 -16.70 -4.48
C GLU A 697 -37.98 -15.33 -4.84
N HIS A 698 -38.86 -14.37 -5.09
CA HIS A 698 -38.49 -12.97 -5.33
C HIS A 698 -38.39 -12.19 -4.01
N PRO A 699 -37.40 -11.30 -3.83
CA PRO A 699 -37.41 -10.36 -2.72
C PRO A 699 -38.43 -9.23 -2.95
N PRO A 700 -39.26 -8.86 -1.96
CA PRO A 700 -40.10 -7.67 -2.03
C PRO A 700 -39.28 -6.39 -1.72
N PRO A 701 -39.59 -5.24 -2.34
CA PRO A 701 -38.91 -3.97 -2.03
C PRO A 701 -39.60 -3.22 -0.88
N ILE A 702 -38.85 -2.73 0.11
CA ILE A 702 -39.31 -1.69 1.05
C ILE A 702 -38.14 -0.89 1.67
N ALA A 703 -38.33 0.43 1.66
CA ALA A 703 -37.79 1.52 2.50
C ALA A 703 -36.33 1.53 3.04
N SER A 704 -35.79 2.75 3.05
CA SER A 704 -34.59 3.18 3.79
C SER A 704 -34.71 2.99 5.31
N LEU A 705 -33.61 2.58 5.95
CA LEU A 705 -33.43 2.61 7.40
C LEU A 705 -32.08 3.24 7.72
N ASP A 706 -32.07 4.38 8.42
CA ASP A 706 -30.85 4.92 9.04
C ASP A 706 -30.44 4.02 10.21
N ILE A 707 -29.17 3.61 10.25
CA ILE A 707 -28.60 2.81 11.34
C ILE A 707 -27.42 3.57 11.96
N ASP A 708 -27.58 3.94 13.23
CA ASP A 708 -26.53 4.51 14.06
C ASP A 708 -25.59 3.41 14.58
N PHE A 709 -24.28 3.64 14.50
CA PHE A 709 -23.26 2.61 14.76
C PHE A 709 -22.50 2.89 16.06
N SER A 710 -23.06 2.45 17.20
CA SER A 710 -22.36 2.44 18.48
C SER A 710 -22.61 1.19 19.33
N THR A 711 -21.94 0.08 19.01
CA THR A 711 -21.46 -0.95 19.98
C THR A 711 -20.51 -1.94 19.28
N ALA A 712 -19.86 -2.84 20.03
CA ALA A 712 -18.59 -3.45 19.63
C ALA A 712 -18.55 -4.99 19.57
N CYS A 713 -17.53 -5.48 18.87
CA CYS A 713 -16.92 -6.82 18.98
C CYS A 713 -17.77 -8.07 18.65
N THR A 714 -17.56 -8.63 17.46
CA THR A 714 -17.27 -10.06 17.29
C THR A 714 -16.55 -10.28 15.95
N THR A 715 -15.56 -11.19 15.90
CA THR A 715 -14.62 -11.30 14.76
C THR A 715 -14.54 -12.73 14.21
N VAL A 716 -15.61 -13.18 13.55
CA VAL A 716 -15.66 -14.46 12.80
C VAL A 716 -16.53 -14.27 11.55
N CYS A 717 -16.10 -14.83 10.41
CA CYS A 717 -16.83 -14.91 9.13
C CYS A 717 -17.34 -13.59 8.51
N MET A 718 -16.51 -12.99 7.64
CA MET A 718 -16.96 -11.98 6.68
C MET A 718 -16.10 -12.02 5.39
N GLU A 719 -16.37 -12.98 4.50
CA GLU A 719 -15.73 -13.05 3.17
C GLU A 719 -16.67 -12.64 2.02
N ASP A 720 -17.99 -12.89 2.12
CA ASP A 720 -18.93 -12.66 1.00
C ASP A 720 -19.54 -11.24 0.94
N ALA A 721 -19.50 -10.47 2.03
CA ALA A 721 -20.28 -9.23 2.19
C ALA A 721 -19.83 -8.03 1.32
N ILE A 722 -18.73 -8.15 0.57
CA ILE A 722 -18.09 -7.02 -0.14
C ILE A 722 -18.54 -6.89 -1.61
N GLN A 723 -19.11 -7.93 -2.25
CA GLN A 723 -19.55 -7.83 -3.65
C GLN A 723 -20.83 -7.01 -3.87
N GLN A 724 -21.63 -6.73 -2.85
CA GLN A 724 -22.96 -6.13 -3.03
C GLN A 724 -22.99 -4.58 -3.06
N TYR A 725 -21.83 -3.92 -3.02
CA TYR A 725 -21.69 -2.45 -3.02
C TYR A 725 -20.49 -1.95 -3.86
N ILE A 726 -20.20 -2.61 -4.98
CA ILE A 726 -19.22 -2.20 -6.01
C ILE A 726 -19.95 -1.75 -7.27
#